data_AF-A0A6A7AYR2-F1
#
_entry.id   AF-A0A6A7AYR2-F1
#
_cell.length_a   1.000
_cell.length_b   1.000
_cell.length_c   1.000
_cell.angle_alpha   90.00
_cell.angle_beta   90.00
_cell.angle_gamma   90.00
#
_symmetry.space_group_name_H-M   'P 1'
#
loop_
_entity.id
_entity.type
_entity.pdbx_description
1 polymer ?
#
loop_
_entity_poly.entity_id
_entity_poly.type
_entity_poly.pdbx_seq_one_letter_code
_entity_poly.pdbx_strand_id
1 'polypeptide(L)'
;MGDLANRKVFKVFNQEFIVDERYNVTKELGQGAYGIVCAATNNQTGEGVAIKKVTNVFSKKILAKRALREIKLLQHFRGKSAMKSPLAIHADPHVHYAILNNGNQITCLYDMDIPRPDNFNECYLYEELMECDLAAIIRSGQPLTDAHFQSFIYQILCGLKYIHSANVLHRDLKPGNLLVNADCELKICDFGLARGFSMDPEENAGYMTEYVATRWYRAPEIMLSFQSYTKAIDVWSVGCILAELLGGKPFFKGRDYVDQLNQILHYLGTPNEETLSRIGSPRAQDYVRNLPYMAKISFQSLFRNANPDALDLLDRMLAFDPSSRISVEEALEHRYLHIWHDASDEPSCPTTFNFQFEVVEEINDMKKMILAEVNRFRQMVRVQPGAGAGGQGQAPAVPIPNNYDRAGYEDPRPQEAFNQGNWQGNDLEHLHNMTTAEIDSKKRKRKHKSKKGEEVAEPIAQSNGATKAEKPRKKSKKEHTPEPEVEDVEVDAPEDAADSDAEEDEAQVNAELKQIAAKAKSAKQDADDEADEEVNDRHISGANGEALGQSDLLSGTSMPSMENPTKFSELNLSERTMEAIKTMGFETMTEIQQKTIPPLLSGKDVLGAAKTGSGKTLAFLIPAIEMLSAMRFKPRNGTGVIVVSPTRELALQIFGVARELMEKHSQTFGIVIGGANRRAEAEKLVKGVNLLIATPGRLLDHLHNTQGFVFKNLKSLIIDEADRILEVGFEDEMRSVIKILPSDRQTMLFSATQTTKVEDLARISLKPGPLYINVDYRKEHSTVEGLEQGYVICDSDTRFRLLFSFLKKHQKKKVIVFFSSCNSVKFYAELLNYIDLPVLELHGKLKQQVRTNRFFEFCNATSGTLICTDVAARGLDIPEVDWVIQFDPPDDPRDYIHRVGRTARGSDGKGRSLMFLLPSEIGFLKLLKEARVPLVEFELPANKILNIQSQLEALISKNYYLNKSAKDGYRSYLQAYASHSLRSVFDVHKLDLVKVAKSFGFSTPPRIDISLGASLSRDKKPEGRRAYGSQPQQGRRPMKPTKRF
;
A
#
# COMPACT_ATOMS: atom_id res chain seq x y z
N MET A 1 -15.68 28.35 -20.54
CA MET A 1 -16.93 28.22 -19.76
C MET A 1 -18.14 27.82 -20.62
N GLY A 2 -18.06 27.80 -21.95
CA GLY A 2 -19.16 27.28 -22.79
C GLY A 2 -19.21 25.76 -22.88
N ASP A 3 -18.14 25.10 -22.41
CA ASP A 3 -17.64 23.82 -22.92
C ASP A 3 -18.22 22.61 -22.17
N LEU A 4 -19.16 22.87 -21.24
CA LEU A 4 -19.83 21.88 -20.39
C LEU A 4 -21.35 21.87 -20.57
N ALA A 5 -21.87 22.47 -21.66
CA ALA A 5 -23.26 22.27 -22.06
C ALA A 5 -23.57 20.77 -22.18
N ASN A 6 -24.74 20.36 -21.68
CA ASN A 6 -25.25 18.98 -21.70
C ASN A 6 -24.32 17.96 -21.01
N ARG A 7 -23.57 18.38 -19.97
CA ARG A 7 -22.74 17.52 -19.12
C ARG A 7 -23.05 17.69 -17.64
N LYS A 8 -22.91 16.61 -16.87
CA LYS A 8 -23.08 16.54 -15.40
C LYS A 8 -21.76 16.16 -14.75
N VAL A 9 -21.48 16.72 -13.57
CA VAL A 9 -20.30 16.37 -12.76
C VAL A 9 -20.73 15.52 -11.57
N PHE A 10 -20.20 14.31 -11.49
CA PHE A 10 -20.39 13.38 -10.37
C PHE A 10 -19.08 13.24 -9.57
N LYS A 11 -19.16 12.85 -8.29
CA LYS A 11 -17.98 12.49 -7.49
C LYS A 11 -17.96 10.99 -7.23
N VAL A 12 -16.86 10.34 -7.61
CA VAL A 12 -16.64 8.89 -7.55
C VAL A 12 -15.23 8.65 -6.98
N PHE A 13 -15.10 7.95 -5.86
CA PHE A 13 -13.85 7.77 -5.09
C PHE A 13 -13.04 9.08 -4.91
N ASN A 14 -13.72 10.18 -4.60
CA ASN A 14 -13.16 11.53 -4.49
C ASN A 14 -12.47 12.06 -5.76
N GLN A 15 -12.90 11.60 -6.94
CA GLN A 15 -12.53 12.14 -8.24
C GLN A 15 -13.77 12.65 -8.99
N GLU A 16 -13.61 13.70 -9.79
CA GLU A 16 -14.70 14.27 -10.57
C GLU A 16 -14.87 13.52 -11.89
N PHE A 17 -16.10 13.09 -12.18
CA PHE A 17 -16.51 12.42 -13.40
C PHE A 17 -17.37 13.39 -14.21
N ILE A 18 -16.86 13.84 -15.35
CA ILE A 18 -17.56 14.79 -16.24
C ILE A 18 -18.27 13.97 -17.33
N VAL A 19 -19.54 13.65 -17.10
CA VAL A 19 -20.31 12.69 -17.90
C VAL A 19 -21.36 13.41 -18.74
N ASP A 20 -21.67 12.86 -19.91
CA ASP A 20 -22.77 13.30 -20.77
C ASP A 20 -24.12 13.23 -20.03
N GLU A 21 -24.98 14.26 -20.15
CA GLU A 21 -26.17 14.42 -19.30
C GLU A 21 -27.18 13.27 -19.40
N ARG A 22 -27.14 12.51 -20.50
CA ARG A 22 -28.01 11.35 -20.70
C ARG A 22 -27.70 10.22 -19.71
N TYR A 23 -26.52 10.17 -19.10
CA TYR A 23 -26.22 9.20 -18.06
C TYR A 23 -26.40 9.77 -16.65
N ASN A 24 -26.81 8.92 -15.72
CA ASN A 24 -26.84 9.20 -14.28
C ASN A 24 -26.00 8.16 -13.52
N VAL A 25 -24.92 8.58 -12.86
CA VAL A 25 -24.05 7.68 -12.09
C VAL A 25 -24.82 7.13 -10.88
N THR A 26 -24.81 5.81 -10.70
CA THR A 26 -25.60 5.08 -9.69
C THR A 26 -24.75 4.47 -8.57
N LYS A 27 -23.56 3.93 -8.89
CA LYS A 27 -22.74 3.17 -7.93
C LYS A 27 -21.26 3.21 -8.31
N GLU A 28 -20.38 3.31 -7.31
CA GLU A 28 -18.94 3.12 -7.49
C GLU A 28 -18.62 1.62 -7.66
N LEU A 29 -17.90 1.23 -8.73
CA LEU A 29 -17.58 -0.19 -8.99
C LEU A 29 -16.16 -0.54 -8.53
N GLY A 30 -15.15 0.26 -8.91
CA GLY A 30 -13.77 -0.02 -8.53
C GLY A 30 -12.78 1.08 -8.88
N GLN A 31 -11.59 0.97 -8.29
CA GLN A 31 -10.44 1.84 -8.55
C GLN A 31 -9.20 0.96 -8.75
N GLY A 32 -8.63 1.00 -9.95
CA GLY A 32 -7.42 0.26 -10.31
C GLY A 32 -6.19 1.16 -10.40
N ALA A 33 -5.03 0.57 -10.71
CA ALA A 33 -3.80 1.32 -10.99
C ALA A 33 -3.84 2.09 -12.33
N TYR A 34 -4.95 2.02 -13.07
CA TYR A 34 -5.10 2.52 -14.43
C TYR A 34 -6.30 3.49 -14.63
N GLY A 35 -7.23 3.51 -13.69
CA GLY A 35 -8.44 4.32 -13.77
C GLY A 35 -9.45 4.00 -12.69
N ILE A 36 -10.60 4.65 -12.76
CA ILE A 36 -11.74 4.47 -11.85
C ILE A 36 -12.96 4.06 -12.68
N VAL A 37 -13.78 3.15 -12.16
CA VAL A 37 -15.00 2.66 -12.81
C VAL A 37 -16.22 2.89 -11.92
N CYS A 38 -17.30 3.40 -12.50
CA CYS A 38 -18.63 3.49 -11.86
C CYS A 38 -19.71 2.92 -12.77
N ALA A 39 -20.79 2.44 -12.17
CA ALA A 39 -22.03 2.15 -12.89
C ALA A 39 -22.81 3.45 -13.07
N ALA A 40 -23.46 3.57 -14.22
CA ALA A 40 -24.46 4.60 -14.49
C ALA A 40 -25.66 3.97 -15.22
N THR A 41 -26.78 4.69 -15.23
CA THR A 41 -27.95 4.35 -16.04
C THR A 41 -28.09 5.37 -17.16
N ASN A 42 -28.35 4.93 -18.39
CA ASN A 42 -28.74 5.79 -19.49
C ASN A 42 -30.22 6.20 -19.31
N ASN A 43 -30.47 7.47 -19.01
CA ASN A 43 -31.81 8.01 -18.78
C ASN A 43 -32.69 7.99 -20.06
N GLN A 44 -32.12 7.73 -21.23
CA GLN A 44 -32.85 7.66 -22.51
C GLN A 44 -33.31 6.22 -22.87
N THR A 45 -32.58 5.18 -22.45
CA THR A 45 -32.90 3.77 -22.76
C THR A 45 -33.25 2.93 -21.53
N GLY A 46 -32.93 3.42 -20.32
CA GLY A 46 -33.07 2.67 -19.05
C GLY A 46 -31.90 1.73 -18.75
N GLU A 47 -30.99 1.53 -19.69
CA GLU A 47 -29.92 0.52 -19.61
C GLU A 47 -28.78 0.91 -18.65
N GLY A 48 -28.13 -0.09 -18.08
CA GLY A 48 -26.92 0.08 -17.28
C GLY A 48 -25.65 0.15 -18.13
N VAL A 49 -24.70 1.00 -17.74
CA VAL A 49 -23.39 1.17 -18.39
C VAL A 49 -22.27 1.29 -17.35
N ALA A 50 -21.12 0.69 -17.61
CA ALA A 50 -19.90 0.93 -16.85
C ALA A 50 -19.15 2.11 -17.47
N ILE A 51 -18.85 3.14 -16.67
CA ILE A 51 -18.06 4.30 -17.11
C ILE A 51 -16.68 4.21 -16.48
N LYS A 52 -15.68 3.88 -17.30
CA LYS A 52 -14.27 3.77 -16.93
C LYS A 52 -13.52 5.05 -17.29
N LYS A 53 -13.17 5.83 -16.27
CA LYS A 53 -12.30 7.00 -16.39
C LYS A 53 -10.84 6.57 -16.28
N VAL A 54 -10.15 6.53 -17.42
CA VAL A 54 -8.69 6.39 -17.50
C VAL A 54 -8.06 7.73 -17.14
N THR A 55 -7.11 7.74 -16.19
CA THR A 55 -6.55 8.98 -15.61
C THR A 55 -5.04 9.07 -15.75
N ASN A 56 -4.50 10.28 -15.84
CA ASN A 56 -3.06 10.56 -15.93
C ASN A 56 -2.39 9.90 -17.15
N VAL A 57 -3.13 9.81 -18.26
CA VAL A 57 -2.76 9.09 -19.49
C VAL A 57 -1.37 9.49 -20.00
N PHE A 58 -1.06 10.79 -19.97
CA PHE A 58 0.18 11.34 -20.55
C PHE A 58 1.29 11.52 -19.52
N SER A 59 1.05 11.26 -18.23
CA SER A 59 2.06 11.39 -17.16
C SER A 59 3.29 10.50 -17.36
N LYS A 60 3.17 9.40 -18.13
CA LYS A 60 4.27 8.53 -18.57
C LYS A 60 3.96 7.92 -19.93
N LYS A 61 4.95 7.88 -20.82
CA LYS A 61 4.93 7.20 -22.13
C LYS A 61 4.29 5.80 -22.11
N ILE A 62 4.60 5.00 -21.08
CA ILE A 62 4.01 3.65 -20.91
C ILE A 62 2.50 3.65 -20.61
N LEU A 63 1.96 4.69 -19.96
CA LEU A 63 0.52 4.81 -19.68
C LEU A 63 -0.25 5.24 -20.93
N ALA A 64 0.34 6.11 -21.75
CA ALA A 64 -0.20 6.51 -23.06
C ALA A 64 -0.23 5.32 -24.04
N LYS A 65 0.84 4.52 -24.14
CA LYS A 65 0.84 3.28 -24.95
C LYS A 65 -0.24 2.29 -24.51
N ARG A 66 -0.45 2.12 -23.19
CA ARG A 66 -1.54 1.28 -22.66
C ARG A 66 -2.93 1.79 -23.06
N ALA A 67 -3.17 3.12 -23.04
CA ALA A 67 -4.48 3.70 -23.31
C ALA A 67 -4.83 3.56 -24.80
N LEU A 68 -3.88 3.91 -25.65
CA LEU A 68 -4.01 3.78 -27.10
C LEU A 68 -4.21 2.33 -27.52
N ARG A 69 -3.53 1.38 -26.85
CA ARG A 69 -3.71 -0.07 -27.09
C ARG A 69 -5.10 -0.56 -26.65
N GLU A 70 -5.52 -0.24 -25.43
CA GLU A 70 -6.82 -0.65 -24.90
C GLU A 70 -7.97 -0.13 -25.78
N ILE A 71 -7.96 1.17 -26.09
CA ILE A 71 -8.93 1.81 -26.99
C ILE A 71 -8.98 1.12 -28.36
N LYS A 72 -7.82 0.83 -28.97
CA LYS A 72 -7.77 0.20 -30.30
C LYS A 72 -8.18 -1.27 -30.28
N LEU A 73 -7.80 -2.05 -29.27
CA LEU A 73 -8.18 -3.46 -29.16
C LEU A 73 -9.69 -3.62 -28.89
N LEU A 74 -10.26 -2.83 -27.97
CA LEU A 74 -11.71 -2.83 -27.73
C LEU A 74 -12.50 -2.42 -28.98
N GLN A 75 -11.99 -1.49 -29.79
CA GLN A 75 -12.60 -1.17 -31.09
C GLN A 75 -12.47 -2.30 -32.13
N HIS A 76 -11.34 -3.02 -32.16
CA HIS A 76 -11.12 -4.11 -33.13
C HIS A 76 -12.03 -5.30 -32.84
N PHE A 77 -12.07 -5.76 -31.59
CA PHE A 77 -12.90 -6.89 -31.16
C PHE A 77 -14.42 -6.61 -31.19
N ARG A 78 -14.84 -5.39 -31.53
CA ARG A 78 -16.23 -4.95 -31.72
C ARG A 78 -16.74 -5.11 -33.17
N GLY A 79 -15.86 -5.37 -34.16
CA GLY A 79 -16.23 -5.52 -35.58
C GLY A 79 -16.16 -6.97 -36.06
N LYS A 80 -17.04 -7.49 -36.95
CA LYS A 80 -18.02 -6.84 -37.83
C LYS A 80 -19.43 -7.47 -37.78
N SER A 81 -19.86 -8.10 -36.68
CA SER A 81 -21.16 -8.79 -36.62
C SER A 81 -22.35 -7.89 -36.98
N ALA A 82 -22.27 -6.59 -36.64
CA ALA A 82 -23.24 -5.54 -37.01
C ALA A 82 -23.48 -5.36 -38.53
N MET A 83 -22.64 -5.94 -39.40
CA MET A 83 -22.62 -5.65 -40.84
C MET A 83 -22.79 -6.90 -41.74
N LYS A 84 -23.16 -8.07 -41.17
CA LYS A 84 -23.26 -9.35 -41.89
C LYS A 84 -24.68 -9.96 -41.91
N SER A 85 -25.72 -9.15 -42.10
CA SER A 85 -27.02 -9.66 -42.56
C SER A 85 -27.70 -8.70 -43.53
N PRO A 86 -27.74 -9.01 -44.84
CA PRO A 86 -28.50 -8.24 -45.83
C PRO A 86 -30.02 -8.23 -45.58
N LEU A 87 -30.55 -9.12 -44.73
CA LEU A 87 -31.97 -9.14 -44.34
C LEU A 87 -32.27 -8.21 -43.13
N ALA A 88 -31.26 -7.79 -42.37
CA ALA A 88 -31.45 -7.01 -41.13
C ALA A 88 -31.82 -5.53 -41.34
N ILE A 89 -32.10 -5.10 -42.58
CA ILE A 89 -32.51 -3.73 -42.93
C ILE A 89 -34.00 -3.48 -42.56
N HIS A 90 -34.75 -4.53 -42.22
CA HIS A 90 -36.17 -4.46 -41.85
C HIS A 90 -36.49 -5.09 -40.48
N ALA A 91 -35.48 -5.34 -39.64
CA ALA A 91 -35.66 -5.86 -38.29
C ALA A 91 -35.74 -4.73 -37.24
N ASP A 92 -36.46 -4.99 -36.15
CA ASP A 92 -36.68 -4.06 -35.04
C ASP A 92 -35.33 -3.62 -34.38
N PRO A 93 -35.12 -2.32 -34.09
CA PRO A 93 -33.95 -1.83 -33.35
C PRO A 93 -33.66 -2.57 -32.04
N HIS A 94 -34.68 -3.06 -31.32
CA HIS A 94 -34.51 -3.84 -30.09
C HIS A 94 -33.85 -5.19 -30.32
N VAL A 95 -34.02 -5.79 -31.51
CA VAL A 95 -33.38 -7.06 -31.89
C VAL A 95 -31.90 -6.85 -32.27
N HIS A 96 -31.53 -5.66 -32.72
CA HIS A 96 -30.16 -5.36 -33.17
C HIS A 96 -29.12 -5.40 -32.03
N TYR A 97 -29.51 -5.05 -30.80
CA TYR A 97 -28.62 -5.17 -29.63
C TYR A 97 -28.47 -6.62 -29.14
N ALA A 98 -29.54 -7.42 -29.14
CA ALA A 98 -29.47 -8.83 -28.74
C ALA A 98 -28.54 -9.65 -29.66
N ILE A 99 -28.66 -9.46 -30.98
CA ILE A 99 -27.83 -10.16 -31.98
C ILE A 99 -26.33 -9.78 -31.91
N LEU A 100 -25.98 -8.67 -31.25
CA LEU A 100 -24.58 -8.27 -31.05
C LEU A 100 -23.91 -8.88 -29.81
N ASN A 101 -24.69 -9.41 -28.85
CA ASN A 101 -24.17 -9.92 -27.59
C ASN A 101 -23.97 -11.45 -27.56
N ASN A 102 -24.77 -12.21 -28.32
CA ASN A 102 -24.64 -13.67 -28.37
C ASN A 102 -23.27 -14.09 -28.95
N GLY A 103 -22.42 -14.69 -28.12
CA GLY A 103 -21.19 -15.38 -28.53
C GLY A 103 -19.86 -14.62 -28.41
N ASN A 104 -19.81 -13.44 -27.76
CA ASN A 104 -18.53 -12.73 -27.55
C ASN A 104 -18.23 -12.47 -26.06
N GLN A 105 -17.25 -13.21 -25.52
CA GLN A 105 -16.78 -13.14 -24.13
C GLN A 105 -15.75 -12.00 -23.91
N ILE A 106 -15.85 -10.90 -24.66
CA ILE A 106 -15.06 -9.68 -24.50
C ILE A 106 -16.02 -8.53 -24.17
N THR A 107 -15.64 -7.66 -23.21
CA THR A 107 -16.49 -6.53 -22.81
C THR A 107 -16.78 -5.58 -23.98
N CYS A 108 -18.07 -5.29 -24.20
CA CYS A 108 -18.48 -4.43 -25.31
C CYS A 108 -18.25 -2.94 -25.01
N LEU A 109 -17.64 -2.21 -25.97
CA LEU A 109 -17.46 -0.76 -25.91
C LEU A 109 -18.62 -0.05 -26.62
N TYR A 110 -19.41 0.72 -25.88
CA TYR A 110 -20.58 1.44 -26.40
C TYR A 110 -20.24 2.84 -26.91
N ASP A 111 -19.49 3.64 -26.14
CA ASP A 111 -19.13 5.03 -26.46
C ASP A 111 -17.76 5.39 -25.86
N MET A 112 -17.16 6.50 -26.31
CA MET A 112 -15.96 7.08 -25.70
C MET A 112 -16.05 8.60 -25.69
N ASP A 113 -15.44 9.23 -24.68
CA ASP A 113 -15.50 10.68 -24.55
C ASP A 113 -14.26 11.30 -23.92
N ILE A 114 -13.94 12.52 -24.36
CA ILE A 114 -12.91 13.40 -23.81
C ILE A 114 -13.61 14.74 -23.52
N PRO A 115 -13.98 15.03 -22.25
CA PRO A 115 -14.79 16.20 -21.92
C PRO A 115 -14.09 17.56 -22.07
N ARG A 116 -12.75 17.60 -22.14
CA ARG A 116 -11.93 18.82 -22.27
C ARG A 116 -10.81 18.60 -23.29
N PRO A 117 -11.09 18.59 -24.60
CA PRO A 117 -10.18 18.07 -25.63
C PRO A 117 -8.87 18.86 -25.76
N ASP A 118 -8.88 20.17 -25.51
CA ASP A 118 -7.74 21.06 -25.81
C ASP A 118 -6.50 20.74 -24.95
N ASN A 119 -6.70 20.30 -23.70
CA ASN A 119 -5.62 19.78 -22.87
C ASN A 119 -6.06 18.61 -21.96
N PHE A 120 -6.59 17.54 -22.54
CA PHE A 120 -6.96 16.36 -21.77
C PHE A 120 -5.75 15.58 -21.22
N ASN A 121 -5.93 14.99 -20.04
CA ASN A 121 -5.06 13.96 -19.43
C ASN A 121 -5.90 12.76 -18.90
N GLU A 122 -7.16 12.69 -19.32
CA GLU A 122 -8.16 11.70 -18.94
C GLU A 122 -9.05 11.33 -20.13
N CYS A 123 -9.50 10.08 -20.18
CA CYS A 123 -10.39 9.56 -21.22
C CYS A 123 -11.47 8.69 -20.57
N TYR A 124 -12.70 8.76 -21.08
CA TYR A 124 -13.85 8.01 -20.57
C TYR A 124 -14.25 6.94 -21.58
N LEU A 125 -14.22 5.68 -21.16
CA LEU A 125 -14.74 4.54 -21.90
C LEU A 125 -16.11 4.17 -21.31
N TYR A 126 -17.10 3.96 -22.16
CA TYR A 126 -18.45 3.53 -21.78
C TYR A 126 -18.62 2.08 -22.22
N GLU A 127 -18.61 1.17 -21.26
CA GLU A 127 -18.44 -0.27 -21.42
C GLU A 127 -19.66 -1.03 -20.88
N GLU A 128 -19.81 -2.28 -21.29
CA GLU A 128 -20.82 -3.23 -20.83
C GLU A 128 -20.86 -3.38 -19.30
N LEU A 129 -22.04 -3.19 -18.68
CA LEU A 129 -22.17 -3.23 -17.22
C LEU A 129 -22.36 -4.65 -16.70
N MET A 130 -21.29 -5.22 -16.15
CA MET A 130 -21.32 -6.48 -15.41
C MET A 130 -21.43 -6.22 -13.89
N GLU A 131 -21.95 -7.19 -13.14
CA GLU A 131 -22.26 -7.01 -11.71
C GLU A 131 -21.02 -7.01 -10.81
N CYS A 132 -20.04 -7.87 -11.12
CA CYS A 132 -18.84 -8.09 -10.30
C CYS A 132 -17.66 -8.66 -11.10
N ASP A 133 -16.48 -8.74 -10.47
CA ASP A 133 -15.34 -9.52 -10.95
C ASP A 133 -15.37 -10.97 -10.43
N LEU A 134 -14.87 -11.94 -11.21
CA LEU A 134 -14.77 -13.35 -10.80
C LEU A 134 -13.95 -13.51 -9.51
N ALA A 135 -12.96 -12.64 -9.25
CA ALA A 135 -12.24 -12.66 -7.98
C ALA A 135 -13.12 -12.23 -6.79
N ALA A 136 -14.16 -11.43 -6.99
CA ALA A 136 -15.15 -11.12 -5.95
C ALA A 136 -16.06 -12.32 -5.68
N ILE A 137 -16.47 -13.05 -6.71
CA ILE A 137 -17.19 -14.32 -6.57
C ILE A 137 -16.36 -15.31 -5.75
N ILE A 138 -15.10 -15.57 -6.14
CA ILE A 138 -14.21 -16.52 -5.43
C ILE A 138 -13.96 -16.06 -3.98
N ARG A 139 -13.75 -14.76 -3.72
CA ARG A 139 -13.59 -14.21 -2.36
C ARG A 139 -14.88 -14.22 -1.53
N SER A 140 -16.06 -14.33 -2.15
CA SER A 140 -17.34 -14.30 -1.43
C SER A 140 -17.60 -15.57 -0.63
N GLY A 141 -17.02 -16.70 -1.04
CA GLY A 141 -17.32 -18.02 -0.48
C GLY A 141 -18.72 -18.55 -0.87
N GLN A 142 -19.38 -17.97 -1.87
CA GLN A 142 -20.60 -18.54 -2.45
C GLN A 142 -20.36 -19.98 -2.95
N PRO A 143 -21.33 -20.90 -2.76
CA PRO A 143 -21.19 -22.28 -3.19
C PRO A 143 -21.27 -22.38 -4.72
N LEU A 144 -20.12 -22.47 -5.37
CA LEU A 144 -20.01 -22.80 -6.80
C LEU A 144 -20.03 -24.32 -7.02
N THR A 145 -20.67 -24.75 -8.10
CA THR A 145 -20.70 -26.14 -8.54
C THR A 145 -19.61 -26.41 -9.57
N ASP A 146 -19.31 -27.68 -9.84
CA ASP A 146 -18.40 -28.08 -10.93
C ASP A 146 -18.89 -27.55 -12.29
N ALA A 147 -20.22 -27.49 -12.51
CA ALA A 147 -20.82 -26.90 -13.70
C ALA A 147 -20.54 -25.39 -13.83
N HIS A 148 -20.49 -24.63 -12.72
CA HIS A 148 -20.09 -23.22 -12.77
C HIS A 148 -18.60 -23.09 -13.12
N PHE A 149 -17.75 -23.98 -12.61
CA PHE A 149 -16.32 -24.00 -12.96
C PHE A 149 -16.12 -24.35 -14.45
N GLN A 150 -16.81 -25.37 -14.97
CA GLN A 150 -16.82 -25.72 -16.39
C GLN A 150 -17.24 -24.53 -17.25
N SER A 151 -18.38 -23.90 -16.95
CA SER A 151 -18.91 -22.76 -17.71
C SER A 151 -17.94 -21.57 -17.72
N PHE A 152 -17.38 -21.18 -16.57
CA PHE A 152 -16.40 -20.09 -16.53
C PHE A 152 -15.12 -20.41 -17.33
N ILE A 153 -14.57 -21.62 -17.22
CA ILE A 153 -13.36 -21.99 -17.97
C ILE A 153 -13.64 -22.09 -19.48
N TYR A 154 -14.78 -22.65 -19.87
CA TYR A 154 -15.23 -22.68 -21.27
C TYR A 154 -15.31 -21.26 -21.85
N GLN A 155 -16.06 -20.36 -21.21
CA GLN A 155 -16.21 -18.97 -21.65
C GLN A 155 -14.88 -18.21 -21.75
N ILE A 156 -13.95 -18.41 -20.81
CA ILE A 156 -12.60 -17.82 -20.87
C ILE A 156 -11.83 -18.35 -22.09
N LEU A 157 -11.92 -19.64 -22.39
CA LEU A 157 -11.24 -20.24 -23.53
C LEU A 157 -11.86 -19.79 -24.87
N CYS A 158 -13.18 -19.67 -24.98
CA CYS A 158 -13.85 -19.10 -26.17
C CYS A 158 -13.37 -17.67 -26.45
N GLY A 159 -13.35 -16.82 -25.41
CA GLY A 159 -12.82 -15.45 -25.52
C GLY A 159 -11.34 -15.43 -25.93
N LEU A 160 -10.52 -16.36 -25.43
CA LEU A 160 -9.12 -16.48 -25.84
C LEU A 160 -8.94 -16.99 -27.26
N LYS A 161 -9.77 -17.93 -27.74
CA LYS A 161 -9.77 -18.39 -29.15
C LYS A 161 -9.95 -17.20 -30.10
N TYR A 162 -10.85 -16.28 -29.75
CA TYR A 162 -11.09 -15.04 -30.50
C TYR A 162 -9.91 -14.05 -30.43
N ILE A 163 -9.35 -13.81 -29.23
CA ILE A 163 -8.19 -12.92 -29.03
C ILE A 163 -6.94 -13.47 -29.76
N HIS A 164 -6.69 -14.77 -29.65
CA HIS A 164 -5.52 -15.45 -30.20
C HIS A 164 -5.57 -15.61 -31.72
N SER A 165 -6.75 -15.74 -32.32
CA SER A 165 -6.92 -15.73 -33.78
C SER A 165 -6.69 -14.34 -34.40
N ALA A 166 -6.81 -13.26 -33.61
CA ALA A 166 -6.39 -11.92 -34.02
C ALA A 166 -4.87 -11.67 -33.91
N ASN A 167 -4.05 -12.67 -33.56
CA ASN A 167 -2.63 -12.56 -33.18
C ASN A 167 -2.37 -11.58 -32.01
N VAL A 168 -3.28 -11.57 -31.03
CA VAL A 168 -3.15 -10.82 -29.77
C VAL A 168 -2.90 -11.81 -28.62
N LEU A 169 -2.07 -11.40 -27.65
CA LEU A 169 -1.85 -12.08 -26.36
C LEU A 169 -2.38 -11.16 -25.25
N HIS A 170 -3.13 -11.71 -24.29
CA HIS A 170 -3.78 -10.91 -23.24
C HIS A 170 -2.80 -10.50 -22.12
N ARG A 171 -1.95 -11.43 -21.68
CA ARG A 171 -0.81 -11.27 -20.75
C ARG A 171 -1.13 -10.85 -19.31
N ASP A 172 -2.32 -10.32 -19.01
CA ASP A 172 -2.75 -9.97 -17.65
C ASP A 172 -4.13 -10.57 -17.30
N LEU A 173 -4.34 -11.83 -17.70
CA LEU A 173 -5.47 -12.64 -17.25
C LEU A 173 -5.36 -12.92 -15.74
N LYS A 174 -6.44 -12.65 -15.03
CA LYS A 174 -6.64 -12.90 -13.60
C LYS A 174 -8.13 -12.81 -13.30
N PRO A 175 -8.66 -13.41 -12.22
CA PRO A 175 -10.10 -13.34 -11.93
C PRO A 175 -10.61 -11.90 -11.68
N GLY A 176 -9.73 -10.92 -11.47
CA GLY A 176 -10.07 -9.49 -11.39
C GLY A 176 -10.25 -8.77 -12.74
N ASN A 177 -9.89 -9.41 -13.85
CA ASN A 177 -10.07 -8.91 -15.22
C ASN A 177 -11.11 -9.75 -16.00
N LEU A 178 -11.84 -10.60 -15.29
CA LEU A 178 -12.95 -11.41 -15.78
C LEU A 178 -14.21 -10.93 -15.05
N LEU A 179 -15.12 -10.33 -15.81
CA LEU A 179 -16.35 -9.73 -15.29
C LEU A 179 -17.51 -10.71 -15.45
N VAL A 180 -18.42 -10.76 -14.47
CA VAL A 180 -19.49 -11.76 -14.39
C VAL A 180 -20.81 -11.13 -13.92
N ASN A 181 -21.94 -11.63 -14.44
CA ASN A 181 -23.31 -11.22 -14.08
C ASN A 181 -24.07 -12.35 -13.34
N ALA A 182 -25.33 -12.09 -12.96
CA ALA A 182 -26.17 -13.02 -12.22
C ALA A 182 -26.39 -14.37 -12.96
N ASP A 183 -26.46 -14.32 -14.29
CA ASP A 183 -26.68 -15.47 -15.18
C ASP A 183 -25.38 -16.26 -15.48
N CYS A 184 -24.27 -15.91 -14.82
CA CYS A 184 -22.93 -16.50 -14.97
C CYS A 184 -22.31 -16.32 -16.37
N GLU A 185 -22.75 -15.35 -17.16
CA GLU A 185 -22.05 -14.92 -18.36
C GLU A 185 -20.75 -14.18 -18.00
N LEU A 186 -19.70 -14.38 -18.79
CA LEU A 186 -18.35 -13.92 -18.50
C LEU A 186 -17.78 -13.04 -19.63
N LYS A 187 -17.15 -11.92 -19.26
CA LYS A 187 -16.53 -10.95 -20.18
C LYS A 187 -15.08 -10.65 -19.77
N ILE A 188 -14.15 -10.81 -20.70
CA ILE A 188 -12.72 -10.44 -20.55
C ILE A 188 -12.56 -8.92 -20.74
N CYS A 189 -11.74 -8.28 -19.89
CA CYS A 189 -11.47 -6.84 -19.93
C CYS A 189 -10.01 -6.48 -19.55
N ASP A 190 -9.66 -5.19 -19.67
CA ASP A 190 -8.33 -4.61 -19.40
C ASP A 190 -7.21 -5.12 -20.32
N PHE A 191 -7.31 -4.69 -21.58
CA PHE A 191 -6.35 -5.00 -22.66
C PHE A 191 -5.08 -4.13 -22.62
N GLY A 192 -4.90 -3.30 -21.58
CA GLY A 192 -3.77 -2.35 -21.50
C GLY A 192 -2.40 -3.03 -21.58
N LEU A 193 -2.27 -4.27 -21.07
CA LEU A 193 -1.02 -5.04 -21.07
C LEU A 193 -0.85 -6.06 -22.21
N ALA A 194 -1.85 -6.17 -23.09
CA ALA A 194 -1.83 -7.06 -24.24
C ALA A 194 -0.66 -6.75 -25.20
N ARG A 195 -0.30 -7.70 -26.07
CA ARG A 195 0.74 -7.55 -27.11
C ARG A 195 0.35 -8.26 -28.39
N GLY A 196 1.03 -7.91 -29.48
CA GLY A 196 1.03 -8.69 -30.70
C GLY A 196 1.90 -9.92 -30.58
N PHE A 197 1.58 -10.91 -31.40
CA PHE A 197 2.36 -12.12 -31.59
C PHE A 197 2.72 -12.23 -33.09
N SER A 198 4.00 -12.04 -33.41
CA SER A 198 4.54 -12.54 -34.69
C SER A 198 5.02 -13.98 -34.50
N MET A 199 5.10 -14.75 -35.58
CA MET A 199 5.77 -16.05 -35.56
C MET A 199 7.29 -15.92 -35.79
N ASP A 200 7.78 -14.75 -36.18
CA ASP A 200 9.21 -14.47 -36.35
C ASP A 200 9.85 -14.04 -35.01
N PRO A 201 10.88 -14.75 -34.50
CA PRO A 201 11.56 -14.38 -33.26
C PRO A 201 12.24 -13.00 -33.29
N GLU A 202 12.71 -12.53 -34.46
CA GLU A 202 13.47 -11.28 -34.58
C GLU A 202 12.55 -10.05 -34.48
N GLU A 203 11.37 -10.09 -35.13
CA GLU A 203 10.33 -9.05 -34.98
C GLU A 203 9.85 -8.90 -33.53
N ASN A 204 9.79 -10.01 -32.79
CA ASN A 204 9.31 -10.05 -31.41
C ASN A 204 10.29 -9.41 -30.39
N ALA A 205 11.59 -9.32 -30.71
CA ALA A 205 12.63 -8.97 -29.74
C ALA A 205 12.55 -7.53 -29.21
N GLY A 206 12.05 -6.57 -29.99
CA GLY A 206 12.16 -5.13 -29.69
C GLY A 206 11.24 -4.58 -28.59
N TYR A 207 10.19 -5.30 -28.17
CA TYR A 207 9.08 -4.71 -27.38
C TYR A 207 8.73 -5.45 -26.07
N MET A 208 9.61 -6.37 -25.63
CA MET A 208 9.39 -7.29 -24.51
C MET A 208 9.73 -6.70 -23.13
N THR A 209 8.80 -5.95 -22.52
CA THR A 209 8.93 -5.55 -21.11
C THR A 209 8.47 -6.69 -20.16
N GLU A 210 9.36 -7.17 -19.29
CA GLU A 210 9.11 -8.19 -18.25
C GLU A 210 8.10 -7.76 -17.16
N TYR A 211 7.72 -6.47 -17.14
CA TYR A 211 6.91 -5.87 -16.08
C TYR A 211 5.39 -5.93 -16.35
N VAL A 212 4.78 -7.08 -16.03
CA VAL A 212 3.36 -7.40 -16.33
C VAL A 212 2.54 -7.64 -15.05
N ALA A 213 1.99 -6.57 -14.46
CA ALA A 213 1.00 -6.59 -13.37
C ALA A 213 1.16 -7.70 -12.30
N THR A 214 0.07 -8.37 -11.92
CA THR A 214 -0.05 -9.27 -10.76
C THR A 214 0.71 -10.57 -10.99
N ARG A 215 1.81 -10.77 -10.27
CA ARG A 215 2.76 -11.87 -10.53
C ARG A 215 2.21 -13.29 -10.37
N TRP A 216 1.10 -13.48 -9.65
CA TRP A 216 0.60 -14.80 -9.24
C TRP A 216 0.10 -15.68 -10.39
N TYR A 217 -0.32 -15.08 -11.52
CA TYR A 217 -0.85 -15.77 -12.70
C TYR A 217 0.18 -15.86 -13.84
N ARG A 218 1.40 -15.35 -13.67
CA ARG A 218 2.42 -15.35 -14.73
C ARG A 218 2.96 -16.77 -14.97
N ALA A 219 3.12 -17.11 -16.25
CA ALA A 219 3.77 -18.33 -16.69
C ALA A 219 5.27 -18.34 -16.36
N PRO A 220 5.89 -19.50 -16.09
CA PRO A 220 7.30 -19.59 -15.72
C PRO A 220 8.21 -19.01 -16.79
N GLU A 221 7.87 -19.16 -18.08
CA GLU A 221 8.68 -18.62 -19.18
C GLU A 221 8.80 -17.08 -19.12
N ILE A 222 7.73 -16.35 -18.78
CA ILE A 222 7.72 -14.87 -18.62
C ILE A 222 8.76 -14.40 -17.60
N MET A 223 9.11 -15.28 -16.66
CA MET A 223 10.02 -15.00 -15.55
C MET A 223 11.44 -15.53 -15.80
N LEU A 224 11.61 -16.45 -16.74
CA LEU A 224 12.88 -17.12 -17.05
C LEU A 224 13.58 -16.57 -18.30
N SER A 225 13.03 -15.50 -18.89
CA SER A 225 13.56 -14.79 -20.06
C SER A 225 13.87 -15.74 -21.24
N PHE A 226 12.90 -16.57 -21.62
CA PHE A 226 12.94 -17.30 -22.91
C PHE A 226 12.93 -16.29 -24.07
N GLN A 227 13.57 -16.66 -25.18
CA GLN A 227 13.78 -15.78 -26.34
C GLN A 227 12.48 -15.40 -27.08
N SER A 228 11.40 -16.17 -26.87
CA SER A 228 10.06 -15.83 -27.32
C SER A 228 9.00 -16.37 -26.35
N TYR A 229 7.80 -15.78 -26.37
CA TYR A 229 6.63 -16.22 -25.63
C TYR A 229 5.45 -16.45 -26.57
N THR A 230 4.74 -17.55 -26.37
CA THR A 230 3.62 -17.96 -27.24
C THR A 230 2.27 -17.74 -26.54
N LYS A 231 1.19 -18.08 -27.26
CA LYS A 231 -0.19 -18.20 -26.75
C LYS A 231 -0.32 -18.98 -25.44
N ALA A 232 0.62 -19.91 -25.15
CA ALA A 232 0.64 -20.73 -23.95
C ALA A 232 0.68 -19.92 -22.63
N ILE A 233 1.16 -18.66 -22.63
CA ILE A 233 1.19 -17.82 -21.42
C ILE A 233 -0.21 -17.47 -20.89
N ASP A 234 -1.18 -17.32 -21.80
CA ASP A 234 -2.56 -17.02 -21.42
C ASP A 234 -3.23 -18.30 -20.90
N VAL A 235 -2.99 -19.46 -21.53
CA VAL A 235 -3.48 -20.78 -21.06
C VAL A 235 -2.98 -21.11 -19.65
N TRP A 236 -1.70 -20.84 -19.36
CA TRP A 236 -1.18 -20.98 -17.98
C TRP A 236 -1.94 -20.11 -16.98
N SER A 237 -2.31 -18.89 -17.39
CA SER A 237 -3.09 -17.98 -16.55
C SER A 237 -4.50 -18.55 -16.30
N VAL A 238 -5.13 -19.18 -17.30
CA VAL A 238 -6.39 -19.95 -17.14
C VAL A 238 -6.22 -21.12 -16.18
N GLY A 239 -5.13 -21.88 -16.28
CA GLY A 239 -4.80 -22.94 -15.31
C GLY A 239 -4.68 -22.42 -13.87
N CYS A 240 -4.05 -21.26 -13.68
CA CYS A 240 -3.98 -20.59 -12.38
C CYS A 240 -5.37 -20.15 -11.86
N ILE A 241 -6.28 -19.76 -12.76
CA ILE A 241 -7.66 -19.38 -12.44
C ILE A 241 -8.49 -20.62 -12.07
N LEU A 242 -8.36 -21.74 -12.79
CA LEU A 242 -8.98 -23.02 -12.44
C LEU A 242 -8.50 -23.53 -11.07
N ALA A 243 -7.20 -23.48 -10.79
CA ALA A 243 -6.66 -23.81 -9.46
C ALA A 243 -7.18 -22.89 -8.34
N GLU A 244 -7.46 -21.61 -8.63
CA GLU A 244 -8.04 -20.67 -7.67
C GLU A 244 -9.55 -20.88 -7.48
N LEU A 245 -10.30 -21.27 -8.52
CA LEU A 245 -11.70 -21.71 -8.42
C LEU A 245 -11.84 -22.97 -7.55
N LEU A 246 -11.03 -24.00 -7.82
CA LEU A 246 -11.01 -25.24 -7.04
C LEU A 246 -10.45 -25.06 -5.61
N GLY A 247 -9.61 -24.04 -5.38
CA GLY A 247 -8.90 -23.82 -4.13
C GLY A 247 -9.44 -22.70 -3.23
N GLY A 248 -10.35 -21.86 -3.74
CA GLY A 248 -10.88 -20.67 -3.06
C GLY A 248 -9.84 -19.56 -2.78
N LYS A 249 -8.66 -19.61 -3.41
CA LYS A 249 -7.51 -18.72 -3.16
C LYS A 249 -6.46 -18.79 -4.29
N PRO A 250 -5.63 -17.74 -4.49
CA PRO A 250 -4.55 -17.77 -5.48
C PRO A 250 -3.57 -18.91 -5.24
N PHE A 251 -3.30 -19.69 -6.29
CA PHE A 251 -2.49 -20.92 -6.21
C PHE A 251 -0.99 -20.63 -6.02
N PHE A 252 -0.36 -19.94 -6.98
CA PHE A 252 1.06 -19.55 -6.90
C PHE A 252 1.20 -18.14 -6.29
N LYS A 253 1.15 -18.03 -4.97
CA LYS A 253 1.13 -16.73 -4.26
C LYS A 253 2.53 -16.17 -3.90
N GLY A 254 3.40 -15.97 -4.88
CA GLY A 254 4.75 -15.43 -4.68
C GLY A 254 4.79 -13.97 -4.21
N ARG A 255 5.78 -13.64 -3.38
CA ARG A 255 6.08 -12.29 -2.88
C ARG A 255 6.86 -11.45 -3.90
N ASP A 256 7.82 -12.08 -4.57
CA ASP A 256 8.69 -11.51 -5.60
C ASP A 256 8.88 -12.51 -6.76
N TYR A 257 9.83 -12.25 -7.67
CA TYR A 257 10.14 -13.10 -8.83
C TYR A 257 10.69 -14.49 -8.42
N VAL A 258 11.67 -14.51 -7.52
CA VAL A 258 12.36 -15.74 -7.10
C VAL A 258 11.41 -16.59 -6.24
N ASP A 259 10.68 -15.94 -5.34
CA ASP A 259 9.65 -16.58 -4.52
C ASP A 259 8.51 -17.15 -5.37
N GLN A 260 8.06 -16.45 -6.43
CA GLN A 260 7.07 -16.96 -7.38
C GLN A 260 7.58 -18.21 -8.13
N LEU A 261 8.84 -18.19 -8.60
CA LEU A 261 9.45 -19.35 -9.28
C LEU A 261 9.56 -20.54 -8.33
N ASN A 262 9.96 -20.30 -7.07
CA ASN A 262 10.03 -21.32 -6.04
C ASN A 262 8.64 -21.88 -5.68
N GLN A 263 7.58 -21.07 -5.68
CA GLN A 263 6.20 -21.58 -5.52
C GLN A 263 5.81 -22.51 -6.70
N ILE A 264 6.15 -22.15 -7.94
CA ILE A 264 5.87 -22.97 -9.12
C ILE A 264 6.59 -24.33 -9.02
N LEU A 265 7.89 -24.32 -8.76
CA LEU A 265 8.72 -25.53 -8.59
C LEU A 265 8.29 -26.39 -7.40
N HIS A 266 7.76 -25.79 -6.33
CA HIS A 266 7.28 -26.52 -5.16
C HIS A 266 6.08 -27.44 -5.47
N TYR A 267 5.16 -27.02 -6.35
CA TYR A 267 4.01 -27.84 -6.73
C TYR A 267 4.27 -28.70 -7.97
N LEU A 268 4.94 -28.16 -9.01
CA LEU A 268 5.17 -28.88 -10.26
C LEU A 268 6.39 -29.80 -10.23
N GLY A 269 7.29 -29.62 -9.25
CA GLY A 269 8.57 -30.31 -9.17
C GLY A 269 9.68 -29.60 -9.97
N THR A 270 10.90 -30.14 -9.90
CA THR A 270 12.03 -29.68 -10.70
C THR A 270 11.89 -30.17 -12.14
N PRO A 271 11.96 -29.29 -13.18
CA PRO A 271 11.91 -29.70 -14.57
C PRO A 271 13.13 -30.56 -14.96
N ASN A 272 13.00 -31.33 -16.04
CA ASN A 272 14.10 -32.14 -16.57
C ASN A 272 15.16 -31.28 -17.27
N GLU A 273 16.36 -31.84 -17.52
CA GLU A 273 17.44 -31.10 -18.19
C GLU A 273 17.11 -30.68 -19.63
N GLU A 274 16.17 -31.36 -20.31
CA GLU A 274 15.73 -30.93 -21.65
C GLU A 274 14.98 -29.60 -21.58
N THR A 275 13.95 -29.49 -20.73
CA THR A 275 13.21 -28.25 -20.49
C THR A 275 14.10 -27.17 -19.86
N LEU A 276 15.07 -27.53 -19.00
CA LEU A 276 16.06 -26.58 -18.50
C LEU A 276 16.95 -26.02 -19.62
N SER A 277 17.42 -26.86 -20.55
CA SER A 277 18.30 -26.43 -21.65
C SER A 277 17.64 -25.41 -22.59
N ARG A 278 16.30 -25.44 -22.68
CA ARG A 278 15.47 -24.51 -23.47
C ARG A 278 15.30 -23.13 -22.82
N ILE A 279 15.63 -22.96 -21.53
CA ILE A 279 15.55 -21.66 -20.84
C ILE A 279 16.61 -20.72 -21.39
N GLY A 280 16.18 -19.58 -21.95
CA GLY A 280 17.07 -18.61 -22.63
C GLY A 280 18.08 -17.89 -21.73
N SER A 281 17.91 -17.93 -20.41
CA SER A 281 18.81 -17.30 -19.42
C SER A 281 19.70 -18.33 -18.72
N PRO A 282 21.02 -18.38 -18.99
CA PRO A 282 21.94 -19.32 -18.34
C PRO A 282 21.94 -19.19 -16.81
N ARG A 283 21.87 -17.96 -16.29
CA ARG A 283 21.76 -17.68 -14.85
C ARG A 283 20.49 -18.30 -14.23
N ALA A 284 19.40 -18.39 -14.99
CA ALA A 284 18.17 -19.02 -14.53
C ALA A 284 18.27 -20.56 -14.58
N GLN A 285 18.93 -21.13 -15.58
CA GLN A 285 19.27 -22.57 -15.58
C GLN A 285 20.11 -22.93 -14.36
N ASP A 286 21.19 -22.19 -14.12
CA ASP A 286 22.09 -22.44 -12.98
C ASP A 286 21.38 -22.26 -11.64
N TYR A 287 20.47 -21.28 -11.52
CA TYR A 287 19.64 -21.14 -10.32
C TYR A 287 18.81 -22.41 -10.05
N VAL A 288 18.10 -22.94 -11.05
CA VAL A 288 17.25 -24.13 -10.87
C VAL A 288 18.09 -25.40 -10.67
N ARG A 289 19.24 -25.55 -11.34
CA ARG A 289 20.19 -26.65 -11.12
C ARG A 289 20.78 -26.69 -9.71
N ASN A 290 20.93 -25.53 -9.05
CA ASN A 290 21.43 -25.43 -7.68
C ASN A 290 20.33 -25.62 -6.61
N LEU A 291 19.05 -25.75 -6.99
CA LEU A 291 17.99 -26.08 -6.05
C LEU A 291 17.95 -27.59 -5.74
N PRO A 292 17.59 -28.01 -4.52
CA PRO A 292 17.29 -29.40 -4.22
C PRO A 292 16.16 -29.93 -5.12
N TYR A 293 16.30 -31.17 -5.61
CA TYR A 293 15.28 -31.81 -6.44
C TYR A 293 13.93 -31.87 -5.70
N MET A 294 12.88 -31.36 -6.35
CA MET A 294 11.50 -31.36 -5.87
C MET A 294 10.66 -32.33 -6.71
N ALA A 295 9.94 -33.24 -6.06
CA ALA A 295 8.98 -34.11 -6.73
C ALA A 295 7.64 -33.37 -6.94
N LYS A 296 6.99 -33.60 -8.08
CA LYS A 296 5.67 -33.03 -8.40
C LYS A 296 4.61 -33.45 -7.37
N ILE A 297 3.83 -32.49 -6.87
CA ILE A 297 2.73 -32.73 -5.95
C ILE A 297 1.47 -33.05 -6.76
N SER A 298 0.89 -34.23 -6.54
CA SER A 298 -0.36 -34.63 -7.20
C SER A 298 -1.50 -33.67 -6.85
N PHE A 299 -2.13 -33.07 -7.87
CA PHE A 299 -3.23 -32.12 -7.69
C PHE A 299 -4.46 -32.75 -6.99
N GLN A 300 -4.69 -34.05 -7.14
CA GLN A 300 -5.74 -34.78 -6.39
C GLN A 300 -5.54 -34.72 -4.86
N SER A 301 -4.28 -34.61 -4.39
CA SER A 301 -3.99 -34.49 -2.95
C SER A 301 -4.29 -33.09 -2.38
N LEU A 302 -4.25 -32.07 -3.25
CA LEU A 302 -4.52 -30.67 -2.97
C LEU A 302 -6.03 -30.38 -3.05
N PHE A 303 -6.65 -30.76 -4.17
CA PHE A 303 -8.05 -30.51 -4.52
C PHE A 303 -8.88 -31.79 -4.38
N ARG A 304 -8.95 -32.31 -3.15
CA ARG A 304 -9.48 -33.67 -2.87
C ARG A 304 -10.90 -33.95 -3.34
N ASN A 305 -11.72 -32.91 -3.48
CA ASN A 305 -13.13 -32.99 -3.85
C ASN A 305 -13.39 -32.52 -5.30
N ALA A 306 -12.35 -32.22 -6.08
CA ALA A 306 -12.49 -31.76 -7.46
C ALA A 306 -12.73 -32.92 -8.43
N ASN A 307 -13.40 -32.62 -9.55
CA ASN A 307 -13.62 -33.55 -10.64
C ASN A 307 -12.26 -34.02 -11.23
N PRO A 308 -12.01 -35.34 -11.37
CA PRO A 308 -10.76 -35.86 -11.94
C PRO A 308 -10.42 -35.29 -13.33
N ASP A 309 -11.42 -35.03 -14.17
CA ASP A 309 -11.19 -34.47 -15.51
C ASP A 309 -10.85 -32.97 -15.46
N ALA A 310 -11.31 -32.24 -14.43
CA ALA A 310 -10.84 -30.88 -14.14
C ALA A 310 -9.35 -30.88 -13.77
N LEU A 311 -8.91 -31.91 -13.04
CA LEU A 311 -7.52 -32.05 -12.61
C LEU A 311 -6.59 -32.50 -13.75
N ASP A 312 -7.08 -33.33 -14.69
CA ASP A 312 -6.35 -33.65 -15.93
C ASP A 312 -6.19 -32.41 -16.82
N LEU A 313 -7.26 -31.60 -16.99
CA LEU A 313 -7.15 -30.33 -17.71
C LEU A 313 -6.19 -29.35 -17.03
N LEU A 314 -6.28 -29.24 -15.70
CA LEU A 314 -5.41 -28.38 -14.90
C LEU A 314 -3.92 -28.79 -15.02
N ASP A 315 -3.63 -30.08 -15.04
CA ASP A 315 -2.25 -30.59 -15.18
C ASP A 315 -1.66 -30.25 -16.56
N ARG A 316 -2.47 -30.32 -17.61
CA ARG A 316 -2.10 -29.93 -18.99
C ARG A 316 -1.97 -28.40 -19.16
N MET A 317 -2.80 -27.60 -18.47
CA MET A 317 -2.71 -26.14 -18.47
C MET A 317 -1.50 -25.63 -17.65
N LEU A 318 -1.11 -26.33 -16.59
CA LEU A 318 0.03 -25.98 -15.75
C LEU A 318 1.31 -26.75 -16.10
N ALA A 319 1.47 -27.16 -17.36
CA ALA A 319 2.74 -27.67 -17.86
C ALA A 319 3.84 -26.59 -17.78
N PHE A 320 4.98 -26.93 -17.17
CA PHE A 320 6.10 -26.00 -17.01
C PHE A 320 6.75 -25.63 -18.35
N ASP A 321 6.96 -26.61 -19.23
CA ASP A 321 7.42 -26.36 -20.60
C ASP A 321 6.25 -25.85 -21.45
N PRO A 322 6.34 -24.64 -22.05
CA PRO A 322 5.25 -24.08 -22.86
C PRO A 322 5.01 -24.87 -24.15
N SER A 323 5.94 -25.73 -24.61
CA SER A 323 5.72 -26.62 -25.76
C SER A 323 4.96 -27.89 -25.40
N SER A 324 4.78 -28.18 -24.11
CA SER A 324 4.03 -29.33 -23.59
C SER A 324 2.71 -28.91 -22.94
N ARG A 325 2.36 -27.63 -23.06
CA ARG A 325 1.12 -27.04 -22.52
C ARG A 325 0.04 -27.11 -23.59
N ILE A 326 -1.16 -27.49 -23.18
CA ILE A 326 -2.33 -27.58 -24.05
C ILE A 326 -2.63 -26.24 -24.74
N SER A 327 -3.06 -26.27 -25.99
CA SER A 327 -3.59 -25.10 -26.70
C SER A 327 -4.98 -24.68 -26.18
N VAL A 328 -5.52 -23.57 -26.68
CA VAL A 328 -6.89 -23.15 -26.33
C VAL A 328 -7.90 -24.09 -27.00
N GLU A 329 -7.61 -24.47 -28.23
CA GLU A 329 -8.41 -25.34 -29.08
C GLU A 329 -8.50 -26.77 -28.50
N GLU A 330 -7.37 -27.41 -28.16
CA GLU A 330 -7.36 -28.72 -27.49
C GLU A 330 -7.99 -28.68 -26.08
N ALA A 331 -7.97 -27.53 -25.40
CA ALA A 331 -8.59 -27.35 -24.08
C ALA A 331 -10.12 -27.27 -24.17
N LEU A 332 -10.67 -26.69 -25.24
CA LEU A 332 -12.11 -26.67 -25.53
C LEU A 332 -12.63 -28.07 -25.89
N GLU A 333 -11.87 -28.83 -26.68
CA GLU A 333 -12.15 -30.24 -27.01
C GLU A 333 -11.98 -31.21 -25.81
N HIS A 334 -11.53 -30.73 -24.64
CA HIS A 334 -11.22 -31.60 -23.50
C HIS A 334 -12.46 -32.21 -22.86
N ARG A 335 -12.37 -33.47 -22.40
CA ARG A 335 -13.47 -34.24 -21.79
C ARG A 335 -14.21 -33.51 -20.65
N TYR A 336 -13.48 -32.68 -19.90
CA TYR A 336 -14.05 -31.84 -18.83
C TYR A 336 -15.06 -30.78 -19.34
N LEU A 337 -14.90 -30.28 -20.57
CA LEU A 337 -15.74 -29.22 -21.14
C LEU A 337 -16.74 -29.73 -22.19
N HIS A 338 -16.75 -31.03 -22.51
CA HIS A 338 -17.58 -31.60 -23.60
C HIS A 338 -19.10 -31.34 -23.48
N ILE A 339 -19.59 -31.01 -22.27
CA ILE A 339 -21.00 -30.66 -22.02
C ILE A 339 -21.35 -29.27 -22.59
N TRP A 340 -20.35 -28.39 -22.70
CA TRP A 340 -20.46 -27.00 -23.16
C TRP A 340 -19.89 -26.78 -24.56
N HIS A 341 -19.05 -27.69 -25.07
CA HIS A 341 -18.36 -27.55 -26.35
C HIS A 341 -19.31 -27.65 -27.55
N ASP A 342 -19.64 -26.49 -28.14
CA ASP A 342 -20.21 -26.38 -29.48
C ASP A 342 -19.28 -25.55 -30.38
N ALA A 343 -18.71 -26.18 -31.41
CA ALA A 343 -17.78 -25.54 -32.34
C ALA A 343 -18.39 -24.38 -33.15
N SER A 344 -19.72 -24.23 -33.17
CA SER A 344 -20.41 -23.10 -33.82
C SER A 344 -20.51 -21.86 -32.93
N ASP A 345 -20.50 -22.02 -31.59
CA ASP A 345 -20.47 -20.94 -30.60
C ASP A 345 -19.05 -20.52 -30.17
N GLU A 346 -18.02 -21.05 -30.83
CA GLU A 346 -16.60 -20.74 -30.59
C GLU A 346 -15.94 -19.94 -31.74
N PRO A 347 -16.31 -18.66 -31.93
CA PRO A 347 -15.86 -17.85 -33.06
C PRO A 347 -14.35 -17.57 -33.05
N SER A 348 -13.77 -17.43 -34.25
CA SER A 348 -12.42 -16.89 -34.46
C SER A 348 -12.50 -15.49 -35.08
N CYS A 349 -11.57 -14.61 -34.70
CA CYS A 349 -11.50 -13.27 -35.26
C CYS A 349 -11.03 -13.32 -36.72
N PRO A 350 -11.80 -12.78 -37.70
CA PRO A 350 -11.52 -12.92 -39.13
C PRO A 350 -10.39 -12.00 -39.64
N THR A 351 -9.77 -11.22 -38.77
CA THR A 351 -8.72 -10.24 -39.09
C THR A 351 -7.72 -10.11 -37.94
N THR A 352 -6.43 -10.16 -38.26
CA THR A 352 -5.36 -9.86 -37.31
C THR A 352 -5.37 -8.38 -36.90
N PHE A 353 -4.90 -8.08 -35.69
CA PHE A 353 -4.78 -6.71 -35.20
C PHE A 353 -3.44 -6.07 -35.59
N ASN A 354 -3.47 -4.79 -35.97
CA ASN A 354 -2.28 -4.06 -36.42
C ASN A 354 -1.63 -3.29 -35.25
N PHE A 355 -0.42 -3.72 -34.87
CA PHE A 355 0.36 -3.13 -33.77
C PHE A 355 1.31 -1.98 -34.18
N GLN A 356 1.27 -1.47 -35.42
CA GLN A 356 2.20 -0.44 -35.92
C GLN A 356 2.27 0.82 -35.04
N PHE A 357 1.24 1.14 -34.27
CA PHE A 357 1.26 2.29 -33.34
C PHE A 357 2.18 2.09 -32.12
N GLU A 358 2.63 0.87 -31.81
CA GLU A 358 3.56 0.61 -30.70
C GLU A 358 4.97 1.18 -30.95
N VAL A 359 5.33 1.43 -32.22
CA VAL A 359 6.60 2.08 -32.58
C VAL A 359 6.60 3.59 -32.29
N VAL A 360 5.43 4.20 -32.03
CA VAL A 360 5.32 5.64 -31.77
C VAL A 360 5.94 5.95 -30.42
N GLU A 361 7.04 6.70 -30.41
CA GLU A 361 7.78 7.00 -29.18
C GLU A 361 7.22 8.21 -28.43
N GLU A 362 6.59 9.15 -29.14
CA GLU A 362 6.24 10.47 -28.61
C GLU A 362 4.87 10.58 -27.94
N ILE A 363 4.85 11.28 -26.80
CA ILE A 363 3.64 11.47 -26.00
C ILE A 363 2.64 12.37 -26.72
N ASN A 364 3.11 13.40 -27.43
CA ASN A 364 2.26 14.32 -28.18
C ASN A 364 1.57 13.61 -29.37
N ASP A 365 2.24 12.68 -30.04
CA ASP A 365 1.62 11.93 -31.13
C ASP A 365 0.66 10.85 -30.61
N MET A 366 0.97 10.18 -29.51
CA MET A 366 0.00 9.34 -28.82
C MET A 366 -1.24 10.13 -28.35
N LYS A 367 -1.08 11.39 -27.89
CA LYS A 367 -2.19 12.28 -27.54
C LYS A 367 -3.07 12.61 -28.75
N LYS A 368 -2.47 12.96 -29.90
CA LYS A 368 -3.18 13.14 -31.18
C LYS A 368 -3.93 11.86 -31.59
N MET A 369 -3.27 10.70 -31.50
CA MET A 369 -3.87 9.41 -31.88
C MET A 369 -5.04 9.02 -30.99
N ILE A 370 -4.95 9.18 -29.65
CA ILE A 370 -6.08 8.93 -28.74
C ILE A 370 -7.23 9.89 -29.04
N LEU A 371 -6.95 11.19 -29.24
CA LEU A 371 -7.99 12.17 -29.55
C LEU A 371 -8.70 11.89 -30.88
N ALA A 372 -7.96 11.54 -31.92
CA ALA A 372 -8.52 11.16 -33.22
C ALA A 372 -9.35 9.87 -33.12
N GLU A 373 -8.86 8.88 -32.39
CA GLU A 373 -9.50 7.58 -32.23
C GLU A 373 -10.79 7.65 -31.41
N VAL A 374 -10.81 8.44 -30.33
CA VAL A 374 -12.02 8.74 -29.56
C VAL A 374 -13.03 9.54 -30.40
N ASN A 375 -12.60 10.60 -31.08
CA ASN A 375 -13.51 11.41 -31.90
C ASN A 375 -14.13 10.61 -33.06
N ARG A 376 -13.33 9.77 -33.74
CA ARG A 376 -13.78 8.87 -34.81
C ARG A 376 -14.86 7.92 -34.31
N PHE A 377 -14.62 7.27 -33.17
CA PHE A 377 -15.58 6.35 -32.56
C PHE A 377 -16.85 7.07 -32.08
N ARG A 378 -16.70 8.19 -31.37
CA ARG A 378 -17.81 9.00 -30.86
C ARG A 378 -18.69 9.54 -31.99
N GLN A 379 -18.12 9.90 -33.14
CA GLN A 379 -18.88 10.23 -34.35
C GLN A 379 -19.64 9.01 -34.88
N MET A 380 -18.97 7.86 -35.03
CA MET A 380 -19.59 6.62 -35.52
C MET A 380 -20.79 6.16 -34.67
N VAL A 381 -20.75 6.31 -33.35
CA VAL A 381 -21.81 5.80 -32.45
C VAL A 381 -22.87 6.84 -32.04
N ARG A 382 -22.65 8.14 -32.29
CA ARG A 382 -23.60 9.23 -31.93
C ARG A 382 -24.32 9.89 -33.12
N VAL A 383 -24.18 9.38 -34.35
CA VAL A 383 -24.88 9.92 -35.53
C VAL A 383 -26.37 9.53 -35.52
N GLN A 384 -27.25 10.53 -35.66
CA GLN A 384 -28.70 10.33 -35.80
C GLN A 384 -29.09 9.96 -37.24
N PRO A 385 -29.96 8.96 -37.46
CA PRO A 385 -30.65 8.78 -38.74
C PRO A 385 -31.74 9.85 -38.89
N GLY A 386 -31.36 11.04 -39.38
CA GLY A 386 -32.31 12.16 -39.55
C GLY A 386 -31.79 13.42 -40.26
N ALA A 387 -30.49 13.55 -40.50
CA ALA A 387 -29.90 14.72 -41.15
C ALA A 387 -29.99 14.66 -42.70
N GLY A 388 -31.21 14.56 -43.26
CA GLY A 388 -31.40 14.45 -44.72
C GLY A 388 -32.81 14.80 -45.21
N ALA A 389 -32.88 15.85 -46.04
CA ALA A 389 -34.06 16.36 -46.76
C ALA A 389 -35.25 16.86 -45.89
N GLY A 390 -35.77 18.04 -46.25
CA GLY A 390 -36.97 18.61 -45.62
C GLY A 390 -38.25 18.16 -46.31
N GLY A 391 -39.24 17.74 -45.53
CA GLY A 391 -40.60 17.44 -45.98
C GLY A 391 -41.58 17.53 -44.81
N GLN A 392 -42.75 18.12 -45.03
CA GLN A 392 -43.77 18.26 -43.98
C GLN A 392 -44.50 16.93 -43.76
N GLY A 393 -44.38 16.35 -42.58
CA GLY A 393 -45.10 15.15 -42.14
C GLY A 393 -45.19 15.12 -40.62
N GLN A 394 -46.31 14.60 -40.09
CA GLN A 394 -46.49 14.47 -38.65
C GLN A 394 -45.56 13.38 -38.09
N ALA A 395 -45.00 13.62 -36.91
CA ALA A 395 -44.23 12.59 -36.20
C ALA A 395 -45.18 11.47 -35.74
N PRO A 396 -44.98 10.21 -36.18
CA PRO A 396 -45.73 9.08 -35.63
C PRO A 396 -45.24 8.80 -34.21
N ALA A 397 -46.16 8.75 -33.25
CA ALA A 397 -45.84 8.28 -31.90
C ALA A 397 -45.56 6.78 -31.92
N VAL A 398 -44.46 6.34 -31.32
CA VAL A 398 -44.12 4.92 -31.18
C VAL A 398 -45.09 4.28 -30.16
N PRO A 399 -45.84 3.21 -30.51
CA PRO A 399 -46.80 2.61 -29.60
C PRO A 399 -46.16 1.78 -28.47
N ILE A 400 -46.87 1.69 -27.34
CA ILE A 400 -46.50 0.88 -26.17
C ILE A 400 -47.26 -0.46 -26.21
N PRO A 401 -46.60 -1.61 -26.01
CA PRO A 401 -47.21 -2.80 -25.42
C PRO A 401 -47.10 -2.76 -23.89
N ASN A 402 -48.20 -3.07 -23.19
CA ASN A 402 -48.24 -3.11 -21.72
C ASN A 402 -47.54 -4.35 -21.14
N ASN A 403 -47.39 -4.38 -19.81
CA ASN A 403 -47.17 -5.60 -19.03
C ASN A 403 -47.96 -6.79 -19.59
N TYR A 404 -47.34 -7.98 -19.64
CA TYR A 404 -48.07 -9.23 -19.78
C TYR A 404 -47.56 -10.33 -18.84
N ASP A 405 -48.50 -11.17 -18.43
CA ASP A 405 -48.38 -12.08 -17.30
C ASP A 405 -47.48 -13.30 -17.55
N ARG A 406 -46.91 -13.85 -16.46
CA ARG A 406 -46.38 -15.22 -16.46
C ARG A 406 -47.54 -16.22 -16.44
N ALA A 407 -48.06 -16.57 -17.62
CA ALA A 407 -49.00 -17.67 -17.79
C ALA A 407 -48.73 -18.42 -19.11
N GLY A 408 -48.12 -19.60 -19.00
CA GLY A 408 -47.97 -20.56 -20.09
C GLY A 408 -46.74 -20.39 -20.99
N TYR A 409 -45.65 -21.09 -20.68
CA TYR A 409 -45.22 -22.23 -21.51
C TYR A 409 -44.43 -23.24 -20.64
N GLU A 410 -44.23 -24.46 -21.14
CA GLU A 410 -44.01 -25.65 -20.31
C GLU A 410 -42.53 -26.04 -20.08
N ASP A 411 -42.25 -26.69 -18.95
CA ASP A 411 -40.96 -27.30 -18.62
C ASP A 411 -40.62 -28.50 -19.54
N PRO A 412 -39.48 -28.49 -20.25
CA PRO A 412 -38.91 -29.69 -20.86
C PRO A 412 -38.24 -30.56 -19.78
N ARG A 413 -39.04 -31.31 -19.02
CA ARG A 413 -38.55 -32.26 -18.01
C ARG A 413 -37.61 -33.31 -18.63
N PRO A 414 -36.44 -33.58 -18.03
CA PRO A 414 -35.61 -34.73 -18.41
C PRO A 414 -36.38 -36.06 -18.25
N GLN A 415 -36.15 -37.01 -19.15
CA GLN A 415 -36.76 -38.34 -19.05
C GLN A 415 -36.09 -39.20 -17.98
N GLU A 416 -36.91 -39.86 -17.15
CA GLU A 416 -36.46 -40.69 -16.04
C GLU A 416 -35.91 -42.06 -16.50
N ALA A 417 -34.85 -42.52 -15.84
CA ALA A 417 -34.46 -43.93 -15.80
C ALA A 417 -34.63 -44.44 -14.36
N PHE A 418 -35.49 -45.44 -14.18
CA PHE A 418 -35.95 -45.93 -12.87
C PHE A 418 -34.86 -46.65 -12.05
N ASN A 419 -34.83 -46.44 -10.73
CA ASN A 419 -35.35 -47.46 -9.79
C ASN A 419 -35.43 -47.03 -8.30
N GLN A 420 -36.62 -47.25 -7.72
CA GLN A 420 -36.92 -47.76 -6.35
C GLN A 420 -36.31 -47.06 -5.10
N GLY A 421 -37.16 -46.59 -4.15
CA GLY A 421 -36.65 -45.95 -2.92
C GLY A 421 -37.53 -45.71 -1.68
N ASN A 422 -38.87 -45.84 -1.72
CA ASN A 422 -39.81 -45.79 -0.57
C ASN A 422 -39.91 -44.51 0.34
N TRP A 423 -41.14 -43.98 0.46
CA TRP A 423 -41.79 -43.41 1.68
C TRP A 423 -41.24 -42.12 2.35
N GLN A 424 -42.05 -41.26 2.99
CA GLN A 424 -43.48 -40.89 2.88
C GLN A 424 -43.77 -39.64 3.75
N GLY A 425 -44.74 -38.79 3.38
CA GLY A 425 -45.51 -37.95 4.32
C GLY A 425 -45.16 -36.45 4.46
N ASN A 426 -46.13 -35.61 4.06
CA ASN A 426 -46.74 -34.48 4.80
C ASN A 426 -45.86 -33.41 5.51
N ASP A 427 -46.21 -32.11 5.54
CA ASP A 427 -47.56 -31.48 5.50
C ASP A 427 -47.66 -30.22 4.62
N LEU A 428 -48.88 -29.67 4.51
CA LEU A 428 -49.31 -28.66 3.53
C LEU A 428 -49.47 -27.21 4.06
N GLU A 429 -49.71 -26.32 3.10
CA GLU A 429 -49.81 -24.86 3.19
C GLU A 429 -50.94 -24.31 4.09
N HIS A 430 -50.67 -23.14 4.69
CA HIS A 430 -51.61 -22.03 4.89
C HIS A 430 -50.77 -20.76 5.21
N LEU A 431 -51.12 -19.53 4.79
CA LEU A 431 -52.33 -19.01 4.15
C LEU A 431 -51.96 -17.76 3.31
N HIS A 432 -52.69 -17.45 2.23
CA HIS A 432 -52.48 -16.25 1.39
C HIS A 432 -53.80 -15.52 1.11
N ASN A 433 -53.71 -14.25 0.67
CA ASN A 433 -54.79 -13.34 0.24
C ASN A 433 -55.80 -12.81 1.30
N MET A 434 -55.84 -11.48 1.42
CA MET A 434 -57.07 -10.68 1.28
C MET A 434 -56.72 -9.34 0.57
N THR A 435 -57.72 -8.68 -0.02
CA THR A 435 -57.55 -7.79 -1.18
C THR A 435 -57.85 -6.29 -0.93
N THR A 436 -57.59 -5.49 -1.96
CA THR A 436 -57.73 -4.01 -2.04
C THR A 436 -59.17 -3.50 -2.21
N ALA A 437 -59.50 -2.33 -1.62
CA ALA A 437 -60.37 -1.30 -2.23
C ALA A 437 -60.34 0.07 -1.51
N GLU A 438 -60.12 1.13 -2.30
CA GLU A 438 -60.64 2.53 -2.29
C GLU A 438 -61.26 3.22 -1.05
N ILE A 439 -60.93 4.53 -0.88
CA ILE A 439 -61.91 5.66 -0.89
C ILE A 439 -61.18 7.03 -1.00
N ASP A 440 -61.86 8.04 -1.56
CA ASP A 440 -61.27 9.31 -2.04
C ASP A 440 -61.45 10.56 -1.13
N SER A 441 -60.54 11.52 -1.33
CA SER A 441 -60.50 12.98 -1.04
C SER A 441 -61.24 13.63 0.14
N LYS A 442 -60.51 14.54 0.84
CA LYS A 442 -60.98 15.94 1.05
C LYS A 442 -59.90 16.95 1.46
N LYS A 443 -60.06 18.18 0.94
CA LYS A 443 -59.23 19.37 1.18
C LYS A 443 -59.65 20.10 2.47
N ARG A 444 -58.76 20.87 3.11
CA ARG A 444 -59.16 22.08 3.85
C ARG A 444 -58.09 23.18 3.89
N LYS A 445 -58.53 24.42 3.61
CA LYS A 445 -57.72 25.67 3.64
C LYS A 445 -57.89 26.40 4.97
N ARG A 446 -56.87 27.15 5.41
CA ARG A 446 -56.94 28.38 6.25
C ARG A 446 -55.55 29.05 6.28
N LYS A 447 -55.38 30.35 6.55
CA LYS A 447 -55.98 31.60 6.00
C LYS A 447 -55.06 32.76 6.45
N HIS A 448 -55.00 33.86 5.69
CA HIS A 448 -54.22 35.10 5.94
C HIS A 448 -53.75 35.43 7.38
N LYS A 449 -52.55 36.03 7.47
CA LYS A 449 -52.46 37.47 7.83
C LYS A 449 -51.29 38.17 7.13
N SER A 450 -51.39 39.48 6.97
CA SER A 450 -50.40 40.35 6.32
C SER A 450 -49.92 41.44 7.28
N LYS A 451 -48.77 42.04 6.95
CA LYS A 451 -48.47 43.45 7.24
C LYS A 451 -47.52 44.00 6.16
N LYS A 452 -47.41 45.32 6.09
CA LYS A 452 -46.91 46.09 4.93
C LYS A 452 -46.06 47.27 5.41
N GLY A 453 -45.18 47.76 4.53
CA GLY A 453 -44.57 49.09 4.58
C GLY A 453 -43.28 49.22 5.42
N GLU A 454 -42.43 50.22 5.16
CA GLU A 454 -42.33 51.08 3.95
C GLU A 454 -40.94 51.75 3.92
N GLU A 455 -40.66 52.59 2.91
CA GLU A 455 -39.33 53.15 2.60
C GLU A 455 -38.90 54.31 3.52
N VAL A 456 -37.58 54.51 3.68
CA VAL A 456 -36.94 55.83 3.86
C VAL A 456 -35.58 55.80 3.11
N ALA A 457 -35.15 56.94 2.56
CA ALA A 457 -34.03 57.04 1.63
C ALA A 457 -32.72 57.64 2.21
N GLU A 458 -31.69 57.59 1.36
CA GLU A 458 -30.50 58.45 1.23
C GLU A 458 -30.73 59.97 1.52
N PRO A 459 -29.70 60.85 1.74
CA PRO A 459 -28.53 60.95 0.82
C PRO A 459 -27.19 61.63 1.23
N ILE A 460 -26.24 61.56 0.28
CA ILE A 460 -25.18 62.54 -0.12
C ILE A 460 -23.99 62.88 0.81
N ALA A 461 -22.79 62.68 0.24
CA ALA A 461 -21.68 63.65 0.19
C ALA A 461 -20.91 63.50 -1.14
N GLN A 462 -20.31 64.57 -1.67
CA GLN A 462 -19.56 64.62 -2.96
C GLN A 462 -18.05 64.95 -2.67
N SER A 463 -17.06 65.08 -3.58
CA SER A 463 -17.06 65.37 -5.04
C SER A 463 -15.68 65.18 -5.73
N ASN A 464 -15.69 64.96 -7.07
CA ASN A 464 -14.82 65.53 -8.13
C ASN A 464 -13.29 65.25 -8.31
N GLY A 465 -12.87 65.05 -9.58
CA GLY A 465 -11.52 65.32 -10.16
C GLY A 465 -10.83 64.10 -10.85
N ALA A 466 -10.89 63.85 -12.17
CA ALA A 466 -10.23 64.52 -13.33
C ALA A 466 -8.70 64.20 -13.49
N THR A 467 -8.08 63.91 -14.66
CA THR A 467 -8.52 63.74 -16.09
C THR A 467 -7.37 63.18 -16.99
N LYS A 468 -7.70 62.42 -18.08
CA LYS A 468 -6.99 62.32 -19.41
C LYS A 468 -5.52 61.78 -19.49
N ALA A 469 -4.93 61.31 -20.61
CA ALA A 469 -5.43 60.74 -21.89
C ALA A 469 -4.28 60.12 -22.79
N GLU A 470 -4.67 59.31 -23.79
CA GLU A 470 -4.03 59.07 -25.13
C GLU A 470 -2.78 58.16 -25.36
N LYS A 471 -2.45 57.97 -26.66
CA LYS A 471 -1.52 57.00 -27.36
C LYS A 471 -0.42 57.82 -28.12
N PRO A 472 0.46 57.36 -29.08
CA PRO A 472 0.55 56.07 -29.84
C PRO A 472 1.95 55.55 -30.32
N ARG A 473 1.89 54.46 -31.13
CA ARG A 473 2.90 53.71 -31.95
C ARG A 473 4.05 54.47 -32.69
N LYS A 474 5.22 53.80 -32.87
CA LYS A 474 6.01 53.53 -34.13
C LYS A 474 7.47 53.04 -33.81
N LYS A 475 8.39 52.63 -34.72
CA LYS A 475 8.44 51.65 -35.87
C LYS A 475 9.87 51.69 -36.54
N SER A 476 10.35 50.58 -37.17
CA SER A 476 11.53 50.48 -38.13
C SER A 476 12.96 50.65 -37.55
N LYS A 477 14.12 50.24 -38.13
CA LYS A 477 14.62 49.47 -39.33
C LYS A 477 16.14 49.09 -39.07
N LYS A 478 17.01 48.41 -39.87
CA LYS A 478 17.11 47.82 -41.25
C LYS A 478 18.28 46.77 -41.32
N GLU A 479 18.23 45.80 -42.26
CA GLU A 479 19.30 45.07 -43.02
C GLU A 479 20.79 44.93 -42.57
N HIS A 480 21.39 43.71 -42.69
CA HIS A 480 22.22 43.25 -43.85
C HIS A 480 22.57 41.72 -43.79
N THR A 481 23.11 41.14 -44.88
CA THR A 481 23.51 39.72 -45.12
C THR A 481 24.53 39.69 -46.29
N PRO A 482 25.46 38.71 -46.48
CA PRO A 482 25.22 37.24 -46.38
C PRO A 482 26.38 36.32 -45.87
N GLU A 483 26.03 35.01 -45.75
CA GLU A 483 26.73 33.70 -45.93
C GLU A 483 28.26 33.59 -46.28
N PRO A 484 28.91 32.41 -46.10
CA PRO A 484 28.43 31.10 -45.60
C PRO A 484 29.34 30.32 -44.58
N GLU A 485 28.84 29.13 -44.18
CA GLU A 485 29.56 27.84 -44.05
C GLU A 485 30.06 27.26 -42.70
N VAL A 486 29.96 25.91 -42.65
CA VAL A 486 30.42 24.88 -41.68
C VAL A 486 29.72 24.76 -40.32
N GLU A 487 29.60 23.51 -39.86
CA GLU A 487 28.88 23.03 -38.67
C GLU A 487 29.77 23.00 -37.42
N ASP A 488 29.18 23.26 -36.24
CA ASP A 488 29.55 22.54 -35.01
C ASP A 488 28.35 22.49 -34.04
N VAL A 489 28.32 21.54 -33.10
CA VAL A 489 27.11 21.21 -32.32
C VAL A 489 27.13 21.80 -30.90
N GLU A 490 26.29 22.81 -30.66
CA GLU A 490 25.90 23.20 -29.29
C GLU A 490 24.57 22.56 -28.87
N VAL A 491 24.52 22.08 -27.62
CA VAL A 491 23.34 21.47 -27.01
C VAL A 491 22.68 22.51 -26.11
N ASP A 492 21.61 23.13 -26.61
CA ASP A 492 20.83 24.09 -25.83
C ASP A 492 19.48 23.50 -25.39
N ALA A 493 19.05 23.84 -24.16
CA ALA A 493 17.91 23.21 -23.50
C ALA A 493 16.75 24.21 -23.34
N PRO A 494 15.56 23.95 -23.92
CA PRO A 494 14.41 24.83 -23.73
C PRO A 494 13.85 24.70 -22.31
N GLU A 495 13.51 25.83 -21.70
CA GLU A 495 13.06 25.94 -20.32
C GLU A 495 11.63 25.38 -20.10
N ASP A 496 11.41 24.74 -18.95
CA ASP A 496 10.06 24.35 -18.49
C ASP A 496 9.25 25.60 -18.09
N ALA A 497 8.06 25.77 -18.67
CA ALA A 497 7.07 26.75 -18.22
C ALA A 497 5.95 26.05 -17.42
N ALA A 498 5.79 26.41 -16.15
CA ALA A 498 4.85 25.79 -15.22
C ALA A 498 3.39 26.27 -15.39
N ASP A 499 2.45 25.48 -14.87
CA ASP A 499 1.04 25.87 -14.68
C ASP A 499 0.85 26.34 -13.23
N SER A 500 0.43 27.60 -13.04
CA SER A 500 0.47 28.28 -11.75
C SER A 500 -0.80 28.01 -10.92
N ASP A 501 -0.66 27.24 -9.86
CA ASP A 501 -1.58 27.18 -8.69
C ASP A 501 -1.00 26.32 -7.54
N ALA A 502 0.00 25.47 -7.82
CA ALA A 502 0.81 24.79 -6.79
C ALA A 502 2.00 25.63 -6.29
N GLU A 503 2.32 26.74 -6.97
CA GLU A 503 3.56 27.49 -6.71
C GLU A 503 3.49 28.41 -5.49
N GLU A 504 2.32 28.93 -5.07
CA GLU A 504 2.29 29.86 -3.92
C GLU A 504 2.64 29.16 -2.60
N ASP A 505 2.09 27.96 -2.34
CA ASP A 505 2.41 27.16 -1.14
C ASP A 505 3.86 26.62 -1.17
N GLU A 506 4.34 26.10 -2.31
CA GLU A 506 5.74 25.65 -2.43
C GLU A 506 6.72 26.82 -2.39
N ALA A 507 6.38 27.99 -2.92
CA ALA A 507 7.18 29.21 -2.80
C ALA A 507 7.24 29.69 -1.35
N GLN A 508 6.14 29.62 -0.58
CA GLN A 508 6.15 30.07 0.81
C GLN A 508 7.09 29.20 1.69
N VAL A 509 7.03 27.87 1.56
CA VAL A 509 7.94 26.96 2.28
C VAL A 509 9.40 27.10 1.78
N ASN A 510 9.61 27.23 0.46
CA ASN A 510 10.96 27.48 -0.07
C ASN A 510 11.48 28.89 0.27
N ALA A 511 10.62 29.88 0.49
CA ALA A 511 11.00 31.22 0.91
C ALA A 511 11.41 31.25 2.39
N GLU A 512 10.70 30.54 3.28
CA GLU A 512 11.17 30.33 4.66
C GLU A 512 12.52 29.61 4.66
N LEU A 513 12.66 28.50 3.93
CA LEU A 513 13.93 27.76 3.84
C LEU A 513 15.06 28.60 3.25
N LYS A 514 14.78 29.46 2.25
CA LYS A 514 15.77 30.41 1.69
C LYS A 514 16.09 31.54 2.66
N GLN A 515 15.13 32.09 3.41
CA GLN A 515 15.40 33.12 4.42
C GLN A 515 16.21 32.56 5.61
N ILE A 516 15.92 31.33 6.04
CA ILE A 516 16.69 30.63 7.08
C ILE A 516 18.11 30.35 6.58
N ALA A 517 18.27 29.85 5.35
CA ALA A 517 19.58 29.65 4.73
C ALA A 517 20.33 30.96 4.45
N ALA A 518 19.63 32.08 4.23
CA ALA A 518 20.22 33.40 4.07
C ALA A 518 20.70 33.97 5.41
N LYS A 519 19.91 33.84 6.49
CA LYS A 519 20.33 34.22 7.86
C LYS A 519 21.54 33.40 8.33
N ALA A 520 21.58 32.10 7.99
CA ALA A 520 22.73 31.23 8.23
C ALA A 520 23.95 31.52 7.33
N LYS A 521 23.81 32.41 6.33
CA LYS A 521 24.92 32.95 5.52
C LYS A 521 25.36 34.34 5.97
N SER A 522 24.43 35.24 6.30
CA SER A 522 24.79 36.59 6.78
C SER A 522 25.57 36.50 8.10
N ALA A 523 25.10 35.68 9.05
CA ALA A 523 25.80 35.34 10.30
C ALA A 523 27.11 34.53 10.11
N LYS A 524 27.61 34.47 8.87
CA LYS A 524 28.89 33.88 8.48
C LYS A 524 29.74 34.81 7.62
N GLN A 525 29.16 35.84 7.01
CA GLN A 525 29.90 36.91 6.35
C GLN A 525 30.34 37.99 7.36
N ASP A 526 29.54 38.24 8.40
CA ASP A 526 29.89 39.11 9.54
C ASP A 526 31.04 38.56 10.43
N ALA A 527 31.81 37.56 9.96
CA ALA A 527 32.84 36.85 10.73
C ALA A 527 34.09 36.42 9.92
N ASP A 528 34.08 36.55 8.59
CA ASP A 528 35.22 36.16 7.72
C ASP A 528 36.05 37.38 7.22
N ASP A 529 35.66 38.63 7.57
CA ASP A 529 36.28 39.89 7.09
C ASP A 529 37.37 40.51 8.03
N GLU A 530 37.73 39.88 9.17
CA GLU A 530 38.79 40.36 10.09
C GLU A 530 39.88 39.29 10.40
N ALA A 531 40.45 38.62 9.38
CA ALA A 531 41.58 37.70 9.59
C ALA A 531 42.46 37.38 8.35
N ASP A 532 43.08 38.38 7.70
CA ASP A 532 44.12 38.11 6.69
C ASP A 532 45.13 39.27 6.50
N GLU A 533 46.08 39.45 7.44
CA GLU A 533 47.33 40.20 7.20
C GLU A 533 48.48 39.73 8.12
N GLU A 534 49.72 39.76 7.60
CA GLU A 534 50.98 39.21 8.17
C GLU A 534 51.03 37.66 8.37
N VAL A 535 52.16 36.93 8.31
CA VAL A 535 53.61 37.25 8.41
C VAL A 535 54.42 36.53 7.30
N ASN A 536 55.61 37.07 6.98
CA ASN A 536 56.54 36.64 5.92
C ASN A 536 57.22 35.26 6.07
N ASP A 537 57.66 34.78 4.90
CA ASP A 537 58.52 33.62 4.61
C ASP A 537 59.92 33.65 5.29
N ARG A 538 60.44 32.45 5.65
CA ARG A 538 61.87 32.17 5.94
C ARG A 538 62.25 30.70 5.67
N HIS A 539 62.99 30.46 4.58
CA HIS A 539 63.74 29.23 4.34
C HIS A 539 64.82 28.94 5.41
N ILE A 540 64.94 27.68 5.84
CA ILE A 540 66.22 26.98 6.05
C ILE A 540 66.12 25.56 5.44
N SER A 541 67.22 25.07 4.89
CA SER A 541 67.34 23.81 4.14
C SER A 541 67.73 22.59 5.00
N GLY A 542 67.43 21.38 4.53
CA GLY A 542 68.48 20.33 4.50
C GLY A 542 68.10 18.87 4.77
N ALA A 543 68.25 18.05 3.72
CA ALA A 543 68.73 16.67 3.72
C ALA A 543 67.85 15.50 4.21
N ASN A 544 67.87 14.45 3.36
CA ASN A 544 67.65 13.02 3.59
C ASN A 544 66.28 12.56 4.12
N GLY A 545 65.71 11.58 3.41
CA GLY A 545 64.52 10.85 3.83
C GLY A 545 64.77 9.34 3.82
N GLU A 546 63.90 8.61 4.51
CA GLU A 546 63.81 7.15 4.47
C GLU A 546 62.34 6.73 4.57
N ALA A 547 62.01 5.53 4.07
CA ALA A 547 60.62 5.10 3.93
C ALA A 547 60.10 4.41 5.21
N LEU A 548 59.22 5.11 5.93
CA LEU A 548 58.40 4.59 7.03
C LEU A 548 56.94 4.96 6.78
N GLY A 549 55.94 4.21 7.24
CA GLY A 549 55.96 3.05 8.13
C GLY A 549 54.67 3.09 8.95
N GLN A 550 53.76 2.13 8.76
CA GLN A 550 52.34 2.31 9.09
C GLN A 550 51.99 2.06 10.57
N SER A 551 52.63 2.78 11.49
CA SER A 551 52.28 2.77 12.92
C SER A 551 52.92 3.94 13.69
N ASP A 552 52.19 5.03 13.89
CA ASP A 552 52.19 5.79 15.16
C ASP A 552 51.18 6.94 15.15
N LEU A 553 50.18 6.87 16.05
CA LEU A 553 49.45 7.99 16.67
C LEU A 553 48.43 7.42 17.68
N LEU A 554 48.20 8.15 18.78
CA LEU A 554 47.27 7.80 19.88
C LEU A 554 47.66 6.62 20.80
N SER A 555 48.96 6.40 21.02
CA SER A 555 49.46 5.76 22.25
C SER A 555 49.94 6.85 23.24
N GLY A 556 49.02 7.66 23.78
CA GLY A 556 49.41 8.92 24.42
C GLY A 556 48.42 9.59 25.38
N THR A 557 47.50 8.85 26.01
CA THR A 557 46.69 9.41 27.11
C THR A 557 46.36 8.36 28.15
N SER A 558 46.99 8.45 29.31
CA SER A 558 46.62 7.69 30.50
C SER A 558 45.23 8.12 30.98
N MET A 559 44.33 7.16 31.22
CA MET A 559 43.05 7.40 31.88
C MET A 559 43.25 8.15 33.21
N PRO A 560 42.71 9.36 33.39
CA PRO A 560 42.59 9.94 34.72
C PRO A 560 41.60 9.09 35.52
N SER A 561 41.98 8.71 36.74
CA SER A 561 41.05 8.13 37.71
C SER A 561 40.17 9.23 38.30
N MET A 562 39.20 9.70 37.53
CA MET A 562 38.13 10.58 38.00
C MET A 562 36.80 9.83 38.01
N GLU A 563 35.90 10.29 38.88
CA GLU A 563 34.57 9.71 39.08
C GLU A 563 33.69 9.95 37.84
N ASN A 564 32.58 9.20 37.71
CA ASN A 564 31.75 9.23 36.49
C ASN A 564 31.32 10.67 36.17
N PRO A 565 31.71 11.25 35.01
CA PRO A 565 31.42 12.64 34.70
C PRO A 565 29.91 12.85 34.63
N THR A 566 29.43 13.87 35.35
CA THR A 566 28.02 14.18 35.55
C THR A 566 27.52 15.30 34.63
N LYS A 567 28.41 16.20 34.22
CA LYS A 567 28.11 17.32 33.31
C LYS A 567 28.80 17.17 31.97
N PHE A 568 28.20 17.70 30.91
CA PHE A 568 28.82 17.71 29.58
C PHE A 568 30.15 18.48 29.56
N SER A 569 30.29 19.52 30.39
CA SER A 569 31.54 20.28 30.61
C SER A 569 32.68 19.50 31.28
N GLU A 570 32.42 18.31 31.80
CA GLU A 570 33.45 17.40 32.34
C GLU A 570 33.99 16.45 31.25
N LEU A 571 33.48 16.56 30.01
CA LEU A 571 33.97 15.87 28.83
C LEU A 571 34.83 16.81 27.97
N ASN A 572 35.94 16.30 27.44
CA ASN A 572 36.78 17.01 26.47
C ASN A 572 36.14 16.99 25.06
N LEU A 573 34.97 17.60 24.92
CA LEU A 573 34.26 17.81 23.65
C LEU A 573 34.72 19.10 22.96
N SER A 574 34.53 19.20 21.64
CA SER A 574 34.82 20.42 20.91
C SER A 574 33.85 21.55 21.28
N GLU A 575 34.32 22.80 21.23
CA GLU A 575 33.55 24.00 21.59
C GLU A 575 32.22 24.09 20.83
N ARG A 576 32.21 23.67 19.56
CA ARG A 576 31.02 23.62 18.69
C ARG A 576 29.95 22.65 19.22
N THR A 577 30.37 21.47 19.67
CA THR A 577 29.48 20.48 20.29
C THR A 577 28.98 20.96 21.65
N MET A 578 29.84 21.58 22.46
CA MET A 578 29.47 22.17 23.75
C MET A 578 28.49 23.36 23.61
N GLU A 579 28.69 24.24 22.63
CA GLU A 579 27.80 25.36 22.34
C GLU A 579 26.41 24.86 21.89
N ALA A 580 26.36 23.84 21.04
CA ALA A 580 25.10 23.21 20.61
C ALA A 580 24.36 22.56 21.80
N ILE A 581 25.04 21.75 22.62
CA ILE A 581 24.45 21.13 23.82
C ILE A 581 23.90 22.20 24.80
N LYS A 582 24.64 23.30 25.00
CA LYS A 582 24.22 24.43 25.83
C LYS A 582 23.00 25.16 25.23
N THR A 583 22.94 25.30 23.91
CA THR A 583 21.80 25.89 23.18
C THR A 583 20.54 25.02 23.32
N MET A 584 20.70 23.69 23.36
CA MET A 584 19.62 22.74 23.67
C MET A 584 19.19 22.72 25.15
N GLY A 585 19.87 23.47 26.04
CA GLY A 585 19.51 23.62 27.45
C GLY A 585 19.95 22.47 28.37
N PHE A 586 20.85 21.58 27.94
CA PHE A 586 21.28 20.43 28.74
C PHE A 586 22.59 20.69 29.51
N GLU A 587 22.50 20.82 30.84
CA GLU A 587 23.70 20.97 31.70
C GLU A 587 24.29 19.64 32.18
N THR A 588 23.45 18.64 32.46
CA THR A 588 23.83 17.36 33.08
C THR A 588 23.50 16.17 32.18
N MET A 589 24.34 15.14 32.23
CA MET A 589 24.16 13.89 31.50
C MET A 589 23.23 12.92 32.24
N THR A 590 22.39 12.20 31.50
CA THR A 590 21.61 11.07 32.03
C THR A 590 22.50 9.85 32.30
N GLU A 591 22.06 8.92 33.14
CA GLU A 591 22.87 7.75 33.56
C GLU A 591 23.41 6.92 32.38
N ILE A 592 22.66 6.80 31.28
CA ILE A 592 23.14 6.10 30.07
C ILE A 592 24.19 6.94 29.33
N GLN A 593 24.02 8.27 29.22
CA GLN A 593 24.99 9.17 28.59
C GLN A 593 26.33 9.18 29.34
N GLN A 594 26.29 9.30 30.67
CA GLN A 594 27.49 9.25 31.53
C GLN A 594 28.30 7.96 31.30
N LYS A 595 27.61 6.83 31.11
CA LYS A 595 28.23 5.52 30.93
C LYS A 595 28.68 5.22 29.50
N THR A 596 27.97 5.70 28.47
CA THR A 596 28.31 5.38 27.07
C THR A 596 29.22 6.41 26.41
N ILE A 597 29.08 7.72 26.69
CA ILE A 597 29.80 8.75 25.93
C ILE A 597 31.33 8.63 26.09
N PRO A 598 31.92 8.49 27.30
CA PRO A 598 33.38 8.38 27.43
C PRO A 598 33.96 7.12 26.76
N PRO A 599 33.37 5.90 26.92
CA PRO A 599 33.82 4.74 26.15
C PRO A 599 33.67 4.88 24.63
N LEU A 600 32.59 5.51 24.15
CA LEU A 600 32.37 5.74 22.72
C LEU A 600 33.39 6.74 22.13
N LEU A 601 33.73 7.81 22.86
CA LEU A 601 34.82 8.73 22.49
C LEU A 601 36.18 8.02 22.45
N SER A 602 36.40 6.99 23.28
CA SER A 602 37.59 6.13 23.21
C SER A 602 37.58 5.10 22.05
N GLY A 603 36.63 5.18 21.13
CA GLY A 603 36.56 4.33 19.93
C GLY A 603 36.10 2.89 20.16
N LYS A 604 35.56 2.56 21.35
CA LYS A 604 35.11 1.20 21.69
C LYS A 604 33.73 0.90 21.12
N ASP A 605 33.52 -0.34 20.69
CA ASP A 605 32.17 -0.86 20.38
C ASP A 605 31.37 -1.00 21.69
N VAL A 606 30.09 -0.62 21.65
CA VAL A 606 29.20 -0.57 22.81
C VAL A 606 27.86 -1.21 22.50
N LEU A 607 27.35 -2.00 23.45
CA LEU A 607 25.95 -2.43 23.49
C LEU A 607 25.24 -1.78 24.67
N GLY A 608 24.37 -0.81 24.38
CA GLY A 608 23.66 -0.01 25.37
C GLY A 608 22.20 -0.44 25.55
N ALA A 609 21.89 -1.02 26.71
CA ALA A 609 20.53 -1.36 27.14
C ALA A 609 20.01 -0.30 28.12
N ALA A 610 18.95 0.43 27.71
CA ALA A 610 18.28 1.43 28.55
C ALA A 610 16.82 1.67 28.11
N LYS A 611 15.93 1.90 29.09
CA LYS A 611 14.53 2.30 28.89
C LYS A 611 14.35 3.44 27.86
N THR A 612 13.22 3.42 27.14
CA THR A 612 12.85 4.51 26.23
C THR A 612 12.67 5.83 26.98
N GLY A 613 13.15 6.94 26.41
CA GLY A 613 13.12 8.26 27.07
C GLY A 613 14.33 8.58 27.95
N SER A 614 15.29 7.66 28.12
CA SER A 614 16.51 7.85 28.93
C SER A 614 17.60 8.74 28.31
N GLY A 615 17.37 9.35 27.14
CA GLY A 615 18.34 10.21 26.45
C GLY A 615 19.33 9.47 25.51
N LYS A 616 19.04 8.22 25.12
CA LYS A 616 19.88 7.39 24.21
C LYS A 616 20.38 8.13 22.96
N THR A 617 19.54 8.96 22.35
CA THR A 617 19.84 9.64 21.07
C THR A 617 21.07 10.56 21.16
N LEU A 618 21.18 11.40 22.20
CA LEU A 618 22.39 12.19 22.44
C LEU A 618 23.58 11.30 22.83
N ALA A 619 23.31 10.20 23.54
CA ALA A 619 24.33 9.26 24.00
C ALA A 619 25.11 8.58 22.86
N PHE A 620 24.56 8.53 21.64
CA PHE A 620 25.26 8.10 20.41
C PHE A 620 25.57 9.21 19.40
N LEU A 621 24.75 10.27 19.30
CA LEU A 621 25.00 11.35 18.34
C LEU A 621 26.22 12.21 18.72
N ILE A 622 26.40 12.53 20.01
CA ILE A 622 27.53 13.35 20.50
C ILE A 622 28.88 12.73 20.08
N PRO A 623 29.23 11.47 20.45
CA PRO A 623 30.52 10.89 20.06
C PRO A 623 30.65 10.71 18.54
N ALA A 624 29.57 10.48 17.80
CA ALA A 624 29.61 10.33 16.35
C ALA A 624 29.88 11.65 15.61
N ILE A 625 29.32 12.77 16.09
CA ILE A 625 29.56 14.12 15.55
C ILE A 625 30.96 14.60 15.93
N GLU A 626 31.38 14.40 17.18
CA GLU A 626 32.73 14.74 17.65
C GLU A 626 33.80 13.98 16.86
N MET A 627 33.61 12.69 16.59
CA MET A 627 34.48 11.89 15.70
C MET A 627 34.59 12.50 14.29
N LEU A 628 33.48 12.90 13.67
CA LEU A 628 33.50 13.54 12.34
C LEU A 628 34.17 14.93 12.36
N SER A 629 34.00 15.67 13.46
CA SER A 629 34.62 16.98 13.70
C SER A 629 36.14 16.85 13.84
N ALA A 630 36.62 15.97 14.72
CA ALA A 630 38.03 15.69 14.96
C ALA A 630 38.76 15.17 13.71
N MET A 631 38.11 14.27 12.94
CA MET A 631 38.62 13.78 11.65
C MET A 631 38.49 14.79 10.50
N ARG A 632 37.94 15.99 10.76
CA ARG A 632 37.71 17.08 9.80
C ARG A 632 37.02 16.62 8.51
N PHE A 633 36.00 15.75 8.62
CA PHE A 633 35.26 15.23 7.48
C PHE A 633 34.68 16.37 6.63
N LYS A 634 34.89 16.31 5.31
CA LYS A 634 34.30 17.21 4.30
C LYS A 634 33.32 16.41 3.42
N PRO A 635 32.41 17.05 2.66
CA PRO A 635 31.46 16.32 1.80
C PRO A 635 32.12 15.31 0.84
N ARG A 636 33.27 15.67 0.26
CA ARG A 636 34.10 14.80 -0.61
C ARG A 636 34.55 13.47 0.02
N ASN A 637 34.54 13.35 1.35
CA ASN A 637 34.88 12.12 2.04
C ASN A 637 33.73 11.10 2.03
N GLY A 638 32.51 11.51 1.65
CA GLY A 638 31.32 10.69 1.72
C GLY A 638 30.84 10.47 3.17
N THR A 639 30.15 9.36 3.39
CA THR A 639 29.52 9.02 4.66
C THR A 639 30.49 8.36 5.64
N GLY A 640 30.72 9.05 6.77
CA GLY A 640 31.54 8.56 7.88
C GLY A 640 30.70 8.01 9.05
N VAL A 641 29.43 8.41 9.18
CA VAL A 641 28.49 7.89 10.18
C VAL A 641 27.20 7.43 9.50
N ILE A 642 26.74 6.21 9.81
CA ILE A 642 25.39 5.73 9.46
C ILE A 642 24.64 5.40 10.75
N VAL A 643 23.44 5.98 10.91
CA VAL A 643 22.46 5.60 11.95
C VAL A 643 21.32 4.85 11.27
N VAL A 644 21.01 3.65 11.75
CA VAL A 644 19.89 2.84 11.26
C VAL A 644 18.79 2.76 12.31
N SER A 645 17.56 3.07 11.89
CA SER A 645 16.35 3.07 12.70
C SER A 645 15.27 2.15 12.10
N PRO A 646 14.49 1.41 12.91
CA PRO A 646 13.41 0.53 12.42
C PRO A 646 12.25 1.29 11.75
N THR A 647 12.01 2.56 12.12
CA THR A 647 10.86 3.33 11.58
C THR A 647 11.32 4.64 10.97
N ARG A 648 10.54 5.11 9.98
CA ARG A 648 10.78 6.37 9.27
C ARG A 648 10.57 7.57 10.19
N GLU A 649 9.67 7.41 11.16
CA GLU A 649 9.29 8.47 12.10
C GLU A 649 10.37 8.66 13.17
N LEU A 650 10.94 7.56 13.71
CA LEU A 650 12.12 7.64 14.56
C LEU A 650 13.35 8.15 13.79
N ALA A 651 13.51 7.78 12.52
CA ALA A 651 14.57 8.33 11.66
C ALA A 651 14.44 9.86 11.48
N LEU A 652 13.22 10.37 11.27
CA LEU A 652 12.94 11.80 11.20
C LEU A 652 13.21 12.54 12.52
N GLN A 653 12.88 11.92 13.66
CA GLN A 653 13.16 12.44 15.00
C GLN A 653 14.68 12.53 15.27
N ILE A 654 15.43 11.46 15.01
CA ILE A 654 16.91 11.46 15.14
C ILE A 654 17.52 12.53 14.21
N PHE A 655 16.95 12.74 13.02
CA PHE A 655 17.38 13.78 12.09
C PHE A 655 17.10 15.20 12.60
N GLY A 656 16.00 15.43 13.34
CA GLY A 656 15.73 16.68 14.05
C GLY A 656 16.80 16.98 15.11
N VAL A 657 17.06 16.01 15.99
CA VAL A 657 18.10 16.13 17.05
C VAL A 657 19.49 16.32 16.44
N ALA A 658 19.81 15.61 15.34
CA ALA A 658 21.09 15.77 14.64
C ALA A 658 21.23 17.15 13.98
N ARG A 659 20.14 17.73 13.43
CA ARG A 659 20.15 19.10 12.88
C ARG A 659 20.52 20.13 13.93
N GLU A 660 19.92 20.05 15.12
CA GLU A 660 20.18 20.97 16.23
C GLU A 660 21.61 20.80 16.78
N LEU A 661 22.04 19.56 17.03
CA LEU A 661 23.38 19.26 17.54
C LEU A 661 24.49 19.57 16.51
N MET A 662 24.18 19.63 15.21
CA MET A 662 25.12 19.97 14.13
C MET A 662 25.04 21.42 13.66
N GLU A 663 24.23 22.30 14.25
CA GLU A 663 24.05 23.70 13.81
C GLU A 663 25.39 24.46 13.73
N LYS A 664 26.31 24.19 14.68
CA LYS A 664 27.64 24.80 14.78
C LYS A 664 28.74 24.02 14.05
N HIS A 665 28.40 22.93 13.36
CA HIS A 665 29.36 22.04 12.69
C HIS A 665 29.43 22.26 11.16
N SER A 666 30.55 21.87 10.56
CA SER A 666 30.81 22.03 9.11
C SER A 666 30.44 20.80 8.27
N GLN A 667 29.99 19.73 8.92
CA GLN A 667 29.76 18.41 8.34
C GLN A 667 28.34 18.30 7.77
N THR A 668 28.18 17.64 6.63
CA THR A 668 26.85 17.44 6.02
C THR A 668 26.09 16.30 6.68
N PHE A 669 24.78 16.48 6.86
CA PHE A 669 23.87 15.44 7.36
C PHE A 669 22.70 15.22 6.40
N GLY A 670 22.11 14.03 6.44
CA GLY A 670 21.06 13.61 5.51
C GLY A 670 20.21 12.47 6.05
N ILE A 671 19.00 12.32 5.50
CA ILE A 671 18.04 11.27 5.82
C ILE A 671 17.64 10.50 4.56
N VAL A 672 17.54 9.18 4.68
CA VAL A 672 17.20 8.24 3.58
C VAL A 672 16.14 7.24 4.04
N ILE A 673 14.89 7.46 3.64
CA ILE A 673 13.71 6.76 4.17
C ILE A 673 12.71 6.34 3.09
N GLY A 674 12.12 5.16 3.28
CA GLY A 674 11.14 4.63 2.34
C GLY A 674 9.96 5.59 2.10
N GLY A 675 9.51 5.71 0.86
CA GLY A 675 8.40 6.60 0.49
C GLY A 675 8.79 8.06 0.20
N ALA A 676 10.04 8.46 0.42
CA ALA A 676 10.58 9.72 -0.09
C ALA A 676 11.01 9.60 -1.58
N ASN A 677 11.29 10.73 -2.22
CA ASN A 677 11.75 10.76 -3.61
C ASN A 677 13.19 10.24 -3.73
N ARG A 678 13.33 9.03 -4.27
CA ARG A 678 14.61 8.33 -4.44
C ARG A 678 15.65 9.11 -5.24
N ARG A 679 15.21 9.90 -6.23
CA ARG A 679 16.12 10.68 -7.07
C ARG A 679 16.77 11.82 -6.29
N ALA A 680 15.97 12.58 -5.55
CA ALA A 680 16.46 13.64 -4.67
C ALA A 680 17.32 13.10 -3.51
N GLU A 681 17.02 11.91 -2.99
CA GLU A 681 17.90 11.22 -2.02
C GLU A 681 19.25 10.83 -2.66
N ALA A 682 19.25 10.19 -3.83
CA ALA A 682 20.46 9.80 -4.56
C ALA A 682 21.35 11.01 -4.90
N GLU A 683 20.77 12.10 -5.41
CA GLU A 683 21.48 13.34 -5.75
C GLU A 683 22.13 14.00 -4.52
N LYS A 684 21.51 13.90 -3.34
CA LYS A 684 22.12 14.34 -2.07
C LYS A 684 23.25 13.42 -1.62
N LEU A 685 23.09 12.10 -1.72
CA LEU A 685 24.14 11.13 -1.37
C LEU A 685 25.40 11.29 -2.22
N VAL A 686 25.25 11.52 -3.54
CA VAL A 686 26.36 11.74 -4.48
C VAL A 686 27.09 13.06 -4.21
N LYS A 687 26.38 14.11 -3.74
CA LYS A 687 26.99 15.37 -3.29
C LYS A 687 27.79 15.25 -1.99
N GLY A 688 27.68 14.13 -1.28
CA GLY A 688 28.45 13.82 -0.07
C GLY A 688 27.74 14.20 1.23
N VAL A 689 27.13 13.20 1.87
CA VAL A 689 26.51 13.29 3.20
C VAL A 689 27.45 12.64 4.22
N ASN A 690 27.96 13.37 5.22
CA ASN A 690 28.88 12.83 6.22
C ASN A 690 28.19 12.00 7.31
N LEU A 691 27.03 12.47 7.81
CA LEU A 691 26.17 11.75 8.76
C LEU A 691 24.84 11.38 8.10
N LEU A 692 24.57 10.08 7.95
CA LEU A 692 23.40 9.55 7.27
C LEU A 692 22.47 8.82 8.25
N ILE A 693 21.20 9.20 8.31
CA ILE A 693 20.16 8.52 9.11
C ILE A 693 19.19 7.80 8.17
N ALA A 694 18.95 6.51 8.37
CA ALA A 694 18.20 5.71 7.40
C ALA A 694 17.36 4.57 7.99
N THR A 695 16.40 4.08 7.20
CA THR A 695 15.66 2.82 7.46
C THR A 695 16.24 1.63 6.66
N PRO A 696 16.37 0.41 7.23
CA PRO A 696 17.14 -0.70 6.66
C PRO A 696 16.94 -0.95 5.15
N GLY A 697 15.71 -1.24 4.70
CA GLY A 697 15.45 -1.58 3.31
C GLY A 697 15.71 -0.44 2.31
N ARG A 698 15.62 0.83 2.74
CA ARG A 698 15.93 1.98 1.87
C ARG A 698 17.42 2.29 1.86
N LEU A 699 18.12 2.09 2.98
CA LEU A 699 19.59 2.12 3.00
C LEU A 699 20.15 1.04 2.05
N LEU A 700 19.59 -0.17 2.08
CA LEU A 700 19.99 -1.29 1.23
C LEU A 700 19.76 -1.02 -0.27
N ASP A 701 18.60 -0.44 -0.63
CA ASP A 701 18.36 0.09 -1.99
C ASP A 701 19.46 1.07 -2.42
N HIS A 702 19.79 2.06 -1.58
CA HIS A 702 20.81 3.04 -1.96
C HIS A 702 22.24 2.46 -2.01
N LEU A 703 22.58 1.51 -1.13
CA LEU A 703 23.88 0.82 -1.12
C LEU A 703 24.12 -0.04 -2.38
N HIS A 704 23.07 -0.67 -2.92
CA HIS A 704 23.18 -1.44 -4.16
C HIS A 704 23.05 -0.58 -5.43
N ASN A 705 22.12 0.38 -5.43
CA ASN A 705 21.57 0.97 -6.65
C ASN A 705 21.82 2.49 -6.75
N THR A 706 22.85 3.03 -6.09
CA THR A 706 23.26 4.45 -6.22
C THR A 706 24.71 4.55 -6.64
N GLN A 707 24.93 4.74 -7.95
CA GLN A 707 26.26 5.03 -8.47
C GLN A 707 26.76 6.37 -7.88
N GLY A 708 28.04 6.43 -7.51
CA GLY A 708 28.64 7.61 -6.86
C GLY A 708 28.38 7.74 -5.35
N PHE A 709 27.61 6.85 -4.69
CA PHE A 709 27.45 6.90 -3.24
C PHE A 709 28.73 6.43 -2.52
N VAL A 710 29.45 7.36 -1.90
CA VAL A 710 30.72 7.08 -1.19
C VAL A 710 30.46 6.70 0.26
N PHE A 711 30.41 5.40 0.55
CA PHE A 711 30.30 4.82 1.91
C PHE A 711 31.54 4.01 2.35
N LYS A 712 32.59 3.95 1.51
CA LYS A 712 33.84 3.21 1.82
C LYS A 712 34.63 3.77 3.00
N ASN A 713 34.40 5.05 3.34
CA ASN A 713 35.09 5.76 4.42
C ASN A 713 34.30 5.72 5.75
N LEU A 714 33.32 4.81 5.89
CA LEU A 714 32.52 4.67 7.11
C LEU A 714 33.42 4.45 8.34
N LYS A 715 33.16 5.21 9.41
CA LYS A 715 33.86 5.11 10.70
C LYS A 715 32.95 4.72 11.86
N SER A 716 31.66 5.03 11.81
CA SER A 716 30.69 4.55 12.81
C SER A 716 29.40 4.02 12.19
N LEU A 717 28.93 2.86 12.67
CA LEU A 717 27.59 2.33 12.42
C LEU A 717 26.81 2.31 13.74
N ILE A 718 25.68 2.98 13.79
CA ILE A 718 24.77 3.02 14.93
C ILE A 718 23.49 2.27 14.56
N ILE A 719 23.04 1.37 15.43
CA ILE A 719 21.79 0.61 15.30
C ILE A 719 20.92 0.96 16.51
N ASP A 720 19.83 1.70 16.31
CA ASP A 720 18.92 2.11 17.39
C ASP A 720 17.62 1.28 17.38
N GLU A 721 17.01 1.09 18.55
CA GLU A 721 15.88 0.18 18.83
C GLU A 721 16.07 -1.19 18.12
N ALA A 722 17.24 -1.82 18.31
CA ALA A 722 17.67 -3.01 17.58
C ALA A 722 16.76 -4.25 17.77
N ASP A 723 16.10 -4.37 18.91
CA ASP A 723 15.02 -5.34 19.15
C ASP A 723 13.85 -5.14 18.18
N ARG A 724 13.43 -3.88 17.95
CA ARG A 724 12.34 -3.57 17.02
C ARG A 724 12.70 -3.83 15.56
N ILE A 725 13.96 -3.65 15.16
CA ILE A 725 14.45 -4.03 13.83
C ILE A 725 14.21 -5.53 13.56
N LEU A 726 14.46 -6.36 14.57
CA LEU A 726 14.31 -7.82 14.51
C LEU A 726 12.84 -8.27 14.63
N GLU A 727 12.01 -7.55 15.39
CA GLU A 727 10.55 -7.78 15.47
C GLU A 727 9.84 -7.49 14.15
N VAL A 728 10.20 -6.41 13.44
CA VAL A 728 9.54 -5.99 12.18
C VAL A 728 9.95 -6.87 10.99
N GLY A 729 10.98 -7.71 11.16
CA GLY A 729 11.45 -8.63 10.13
C GLY A 729 12.57 -8.09 9.23
N PHE A 730 13.13 -6.91 9.54
CA PHE A 730 14.28 -6.33 8.81
C PHE A 730 15.62 -7.02 9.12
N GLU A 731 15.58 -8.27 9.58
CA GLU A 731 16.75 -9.04 10.00
C GLU A 731 17.65 -9.36 8.79
N ASP A 732 17.05 -9.75 7.66
CA ASP A 732 17.79 -10.09 6.44
C ASP A 732 18.34 -8.85 5.70
N GLU A 733 17.59 -7.74 5.68
CA GLU A 733 18.11 -6.47 5.18
C GLU A 733 19.28 -5.96 6.03
N MET A 734 19.21 -6.07 7.37
CA MET A 734 20.32 -5.66 8.24
C MET A 734 21.54 -6.56 8.10
N ARG A 735 21.36 -7.88 8.01
CA ARG A 735 22.45 -8.83 7.67
C ARG A 735 23.11 -8.45 6.34
N SER A 736 22.32 -8.00 5.36
CA SER A 736 22.81 -7.55 4.05
C SER A 736 23.54 -6.20 4.13
N VAL A 737 22.99 -5.21 4.83
CA VAL A 737 23.66 -3.90 5.08
C VAL A 737 25.01 -4.10 5.78
N ILE A 738 25.05 -4.89 6.87
CA ILE A 738 26.28 -5.16 7.63
C ILE A 738 27.35 -5.84 6.77
N LYS A 739 26.95 -6.67 5.80
CA LYS A 739 27.83 -7.36 4.84
C LYS A 739 28.38 -6.45 3.74
N ILE A 740 27.70 -5.35 3.41
CA ILE A 740 28.11 -4.39 2.37
C ILE A 740 28.97 -3.25 2.95
N LEU A 741 28.70 -2.84 4.18
CA LEU A 741 29.43 -1.75 4.84
C LEU A 741 30.83 -2.18 5.29
N PRO A 742 31.84 -1.27 5.26
CA PRO A 742 33.20 -1.56 5.72
C PRO A 742 33.24 -2.18 7.13
N SER A 743 34.07 -3.21 7.30
CA SER A 743 34.25 -3.90 8.59
C SER A 743 35.13 -3.14 9.58
N ASP A 744 36.09 -2.33 9.10
CA ASP A 744 36.83 -1.41 9.96
C ASP A 744 36.05 -0.12 10.24
N ARG A 745 35.17 -0.24 11.22
CA ARG A 745 34.37 0.83 11.82
C ARG A 745 34.26 0.59 13.32
N GLN A 746 33.83 1.59 14.07
CA GLN A 746 33.18 1.41 15.37
C GLN A 746 31.72 1.01 15.11
N THR A 747 31.15 0.15 15.96
CA THR A 747 29.72 -0.17 15.92
C THR A 747 29.07 0.03 17.29
N MET A 748 27.93 0.71 17.30
CA MET A 748 27.15 1.01 18.49
C MET A 748 25.75 0.39 18.34
N LEU A 749 25.29 -0.38 19.33
CA LEU A 749 23.97 -1.01 19.31
C LEU A 749 23.18 -0.58 20.54
N PHE A 750 22.03 0.06 20.31
CA PHE A 750 21.12 0.53 21.35
C PHE A 750 19.78 -0.19 21.27
N SER A 751 19.21 -0.52 22.42
CA SER A 751 17.92 -1.21 22.52
C SER A 751 17.22 -0.90 23.84
N ALA A 752 15.90 -1.06 23.87
CA ALA A 752 15.11 -1.00 25.11
C ALA A 752 15.11 -2.35 25.85
N THR A 753 15.24 -3.48 25.14
CA THR A 753 15.21 -4.83 25.73
C THR A 753 16.37 -5.70 25.28
N GLN A 754 16.93 -6.50 26.20
CA GLN A 754 17.88 -7.55 25.84
C GLN A 754 17.13 -8.84 25.50
N THR A 755 17.39 -9.39 24.33
CA THR A 755 16.89 -10.71 23.89
C THR A 755 18.01 -11.47 23.19
N THR A 756 17.93 -12.79 23.13
CA THR A 756 18.93 -13.62 22.44
C THR A 756 19.08 -13.24 20.96
N LYS A 757 18.01 -12.78 20.29
CA LYS A 757 18.09 -12.25 18.92
C LYS A 757 18.91 -10.95 18.81
N VAL A 758 18.84 -10.08 19.81
CA VAL A 758 19.68 -8.87 19.87
C VAL A 758 21.14 -9.25 20.08
N GLU A 759 21.43 -10.29 20.86
CA GLU A 759 22.76 -10.87 21.01
C GLU A 759 23.26 -11.54 19.71
N ASP A 760 22.38 -12.21 18.96
CA ASP A 760 22.69 -12.75 17.62
C ASP A 760 23.09 -11.65 16.64
N LEU A 761 22.34 -10.53 16.61
CA LEU A 761 22.66 -9.36 15.78
C LEU A 761 23.96 -8.67 16.26
N ALA A 762 24.16 -8.54 17.56
CA ALA A 762 25.37 -7.98 18.17
C ALA A 762 26.62 -8.78 17.78
N ARG A 763 26.55 -10.12 17.80
CA ARG A 763 27.64 -11.03 17.40
C ARG A 763 28.04 -10.92 15.92
N ILE A 764 27.21 -10.30 15.07
CA ILE A 764 27.45 -10.10 13.63
C ILE A 764 27.87 -8.65 13.32
N SER A 765 27.46 -7.69 14.16
CA SER A 765 27.66 -6.26 13.94
C SER A 765 28.87 -5.68 14.68
N LEU A 766 29.20 -6.19 15.87
CA LEU A 766 30.24 -5.67 16.77
C LEU A 766 31.57 -6.42 16.62
N LYS A 767 32.69 -5.71 16.87
CA LYS A 767 34.03 -6.29 17.05
C LYS A 767 34.11 -7.09 18.37
N PRO A 768 35.01 -8.10 18.50
CA PRO A 768 35.17 -8.87 19.73
C PRO A 768 35.54 -8.01 20.94
N GLY A 769 34.92 -8.30 22.09
CA GLY A 769 35.10 -7.53 23.34
C GLY A 769 34.34 -6.19 23.42
N PRO A 770 33.07 -6.09 22.98
CA PRO A 770 32.30 -4.85 23.11
C PRO A 770 31.97 -4.55 24.57
N LEU A 771 31.88 -3.27 24.93
CA LEU A 771 31.48 -2.86 26.26
C LEU A 771 29.95 -2.94 26.41
N TYR A 772 29.48 -3.92 27.17
CA TYR A 772 28.08 -4.05 27.54
C TYR A 772 27.72 -3.07 28.67
N ILE A 773 26.72 -2.21 28.43
CA ILE A 773 26.24 -1.21 29.39
C ILE A 773 24.73 -1.41 29.58
N ASN A 774 24.32 -1.71 30.81
CA ASN A 774 22.93 -1.80 31.22
C ASN A 774 22.73 -0.97 32.48
N VAL A 775 21.85 0.04 32.40
CA VAL A 775 21.49 0.94 33.52
C VAL A 775 20.34 0.39 34.37
N ASP A 776 19.47 -0.44 33.79
CA ASP A 776 18.22 -0.87 34.41
C ASP A 776 18.35 -2.12 35.30
N TYR A 777 19.47 -2.86 35.24
CA TYR A 777 19.69 -4.13 35.96
C TYR A 777 19.45 -4.08 37.49
N ARG A 778 19.55 -2.90 38.13
CA ARG A 778 19.45 -2.74 39.59
C ARG A 778 18.13 -2.14 40.11
N LYS A 779 17.18 -1.74 39.25
CA LYS A 779 15.93 -1.11 39.71
C LYS A 779 14.82 -2.15 39.96
N GLU A 780 14.00 -1.94 40.99
CA GLU A 780 12.91 -2.86 41.35
C GLU A 780 11.76 -2.90 40.33
N HIS A 781 11.61 -1.87 39.49
CA HIS A 781 10.48 -1.70 38.58
C HIS A 781 10.91 -1.46 37.13
N SER A 782 10.17 -2.07 36.20
CA SER A 782 10.44 -2.00 34.75
C SER A 782 9.97 -0.70 34.08
N THR A 783 9.43 0.24 34.85
CA THR A 783 8.87 1.52 34.38
C THR A 783 9.65 2.72 34.92
N VAL A 784 9.16 3.94 34.71
CA VAL A 784 9.80 5.19 35.18
C VAL A 784 9.20 5.59 36.55
N GLU A 785 10.01 6.19 37.42
CA GLU A 785 9.62 6.54 38.80
C GLU A 785 8.59 7.69 38.88
N GLY A 786 8.52 8.56 37.87
CA GLY A 786 7.52 9.65 37.78
C GLY A 786 6.16 9.26 37.20
N LEU A 787 5.88 7.96 37.03
CA LEU A 787 4.73 7.45 36.29
C LEU A 787 3.69 6.77 37.21
N GLU A 788 2.53 7.41 37.40
CA GLU A 788 1.39 6.77 38.06
C GLU A 788 0.68 5.82 37.08
N GLN A 789 0.47 4.56 37.48
CA GLN A 789 -0.07 3.51 36.60
C GLN A 789 -1.23 2.79 37.26
N GLY A 790 -2.31 2.60 36.50
CA GLY A 790 -3.42 1.79 36.98
C GLY A 790 -4.34 1.26 35.90
N TYR A 791 -5.29 0.45 36.33
CA TYR A 791 -6.26 -0.22 35.47
C TYR A 791 -7.70 -0.01 35.96
N VAL A 792 -8.62 -0.29 35.06
CA VAL A 792 -10.07 -0.30 35.26
C VAL A 792 -10.60 -1.59 34.67
N ILE A 793 -11.43 -2.30 35.43
CA ILE A 793 -12.26 -3.40 34.90
C ILE A 793 -13.57 -2.79 34.38
N CYS A 794 -13.91 -3.01 33.11
CA CYS A 794 -15.15 -2.53 32.51
C CYS A 794 -15.73 -3.51 31.48
N ASP A 795 -17.06 -3.59 31.43
CA ASP A 795 -17.77 -4.38 30.42
C ASP A 795 -17.65 -3.74 29.02
N SER A 796 -17.63 -4.55 27.96
CA SER A 796 -17.28 -4.08 26.61
C SER A 796 -18.16 -2.92 26.09
N ASP A 797 -19.46 -2.93 26.40
CA ASP A 797 -20.42 -1.87 26.03
C ASP A 797 -20.24 -0.59 26.86
N THR A 798 -19.72 -0.69 28.09
CA THR A 798 -19.39 0.48 28.92
C THR A 798 -18.07 1.14 28.52
N ARG A 799 -17.15 0.38 27.91
CA ARG A 799 -15.77 0.78 27.61
C ARG A 799 -15.63 2.05 26.76
N PHE A 800 -16.43 2.20 25.70
CA PHE A 800 -16.43 3.45 24.90
C PHE A 800 -17.04 4.63 25.67
N ARG A 801 -18.12 4.42 26.43
CA ARG A 801 -18.74 5.47 27.26
C ARG A 801 -17.78 6.00 28.31
N LEU A 802 -16.93 5.14 28.86
CA LEU A 802 -15.83 5.52 29.74
C LEU A 802 -14.80 6.40 29.00
N LEU A 803 -14.29 5.96 27.84
CA LEU A 803 -13.34 6.76 27.05
C LEU A 803 -13.90 8.15 26.73
N PHE A 804 -15.14 8.22 26.23
CA PHE A 804 -15.81 9.49 25.93
C PHE A 804 -15.92 10.40 27.16
N SER A 805 -16.35 9.85 28.30
CA SER A 805 -16.48 10.60 29.56
C SER A 805 -15.12 11.08 30.10
N PHE A 806 -14.07 10.28 29.90
CA PHE A 806 -12.70 10.63 30.26
C PHE A 806 -12.17 11.77 29.36
N LEU A 807 -12.21 11.61 28.03
CA LEU A 807 -11.73 12.60 27.07
C LEU A 807 -12.46 13.94 27.23
N LYS A 808 -13.79 13.91 27.39
CA LYS A 808 -14.61 15.12 27.61
C LYS A 808 -14.27 15.86 28.91
N LYS A 809 -13.80 15.15 29.95
CA LYS A 809 -13.29 15.75 31.20
C LYS A 809 -11.86 16.27 31.07
N HIS A 810 -11.07 15.72 30.15
CA HIS A 810 -9.63 15.97 30.01
C HIS A 810 -9.25 16.68 28.70
N GLN A 811 -10.16 17.42 28.06
CA GLN A 811 -9.93 18.14 26.79
C GLN A 811 -8.73 19.10 26.83
N LYS A 812 -8.44 19.73 27.98
CA LYS A 812 -7.30 20.66 28.18
C LYS A 812 -5.97 19.94 28.51
N LYS A 813 -5.83 18.68 28.14
CA LYS A 813 -4.67 17.82 28.45
C LYS A 813 -4.19 17.10 27.21
N LYS A 814 -2.93 16.66 27.20
CA LYS A 814 -2.31 15.94 26.08
C LYS A 814 -2.46 14.44 26.32
N VAL A 815 -3.31 13.79 25.52
CA VAL A 815 -3.76 12.41 25.74
C VAL A 815 -3.41 11.55 24.53
N ILE A 816 -2.83 10.37 24.76
CA ILE A 816 -2.67 9.33 23.74
C ILE A 816 -3.61 8.17 24.07
N VAL A 817 -4.32 7.63 23.07
CA VAL A 817 -5.23 6.50 23.20
C VAL A 817 -4.84 5.37 22.24
N PHE A 818 -4.38 4.25 22.80
CA PHE A 818 -3.96 3.07 22.04
C PHE A 818 -5.12 2.10 21.77
N PHE A 819 -5.25 1.70 20.51
CA PHE A 819 -6.18 0.71 19.98
C PHE A 819 -5.44 -0.41 19.22
N SER A 820 -6.03 -1.59 19.20
CA SER A 820 -5.50 -2.82 18.57
C SER A 820 -5.50 -2.80 17.03
N SER A 821 -6.36 -1.99 16.40
CA SER A 821 -6.60 -2.05 14.95
C SER A 821 -6.65 -0.69 14.26
N CYS A 822 -6.05 -0.63 13.07
CA CYS A 822 -6.14 0.49 12.14
C CYS A 822 -7.57 0.92 11.77
N ASN A 823 -8.52 -0.03 11.61
CA ASN A 823 -9.90 0.37 11.31
C ASN A 823 -10.64 0.84 12.57
N SER A 824 -10.25 0.34 13.75
CA SER A 824 -10.81 0.82 15.03
C SER A 824 -10.36 2.25 15.32
N VAL A 825 -9.06 2.56 15.13
CA VAL A 825 -8.54 3.95 15.18
C VAL A 825 -9.36 4.85 14.27
N LYS A 826 -9.51 4.48 13.00
CA LYS A 826 -10.27 5.26 12.02
C LYS A 826 -11.73 5.48 12.46
N PHE A 827 -12.44 4.40 12.81
CA PHE A 827 -13.84 4.49 13.21
C PHE A 827 -14.03 5.38 14.45
N TYR A 828 -13.23 5.18 15.49
CA TYR A 828 -13.35 5.99 16.70
C TYR A 828 -12.90 7.45 16.48
N ALA A 829 -11.96 7.71 15.57
CA ALA A 829 -11.60 9.06 15.17
C ALA A 829 -12.71 9.78 14.37
N GLU A 830 -13.31 9.11 13.38
CA GLU A 830 -14.48 9.63 12.63
C GLU A 830 -15.66 9.87 13.57
N LEU A 831 -15.93 8.95 14.50
CA LEU A 831 -17.01 9.05 15.48
C LEU A 831 -16.78 10.20 16.50
N LEU A 832 -15.57 10.32 17.07
CA LEU A 832 -15.27 11.34 18.07
C LEU A 832 -15.29 12.75 17.47
N ASN A 833 -14.73 12.93 16.27
CA ASN A 833 -14.80 14.20 15.55
C ASN A 833 -16.26 14.57 15.16
N TYR A 834 -17.15 13.59 14.92
CA TYR A 834 -18.58 13.85 14.66
C TYR A 834 -19.35 14.32 15.92
N ILE A 835 -18.88 13.98 17.13
CA ILE A 835 -19.53 14.36 18.40
C ILE A 835 -18.78 15.46 19.16
N ASP A 836 -18.19 16.39 18.39
CA ASP A 836 -17.47 17.59 18.85
C ASP A 836 -16.31 17.31 19.83
N LEU A 837 -15.65 16.17 19.69
CA LEU A 837 -14.36 15.87 20.32
C LEU A 837 -13.27 15.84 19.24
N PRO A 838 -12.49 16.94 19.05
CA PRO A 838 -11.42 16.98 18.06
C PRO A 838 -10.31 16.00 18.44
N VAL A 839 -10.07 15.02 17.57
CA VAL A 839 -9.04 13.97 17.77
C VAL A 839 -8.22 13.75 16.50
N LEU A 840 -6.92 13.56 16.68
CA LEU A 840 -5.97 13.25 15.60
C LEU A 840 -5.82 11.73 15.49
N GLU A 841 -5.72 11.19 14.27
CA GLU A 841 -5.50 9.75 14.03
C GLU A 841 -4.08 9.45 13.52
N LEU A 842 -3.48 8.37 14.01
CA LEU A 842 -2.15 7.90 13.58
C LEU A 842 -2.08 6.36 13.52
N HIS A 843 -2.22 5.82 12.30
CA HIS A 843 -2.18 4.38 12.05
C HIS A 843 -1.56 4.04 10.69
N GLY A 844 -1.15 2.78 10.50
CA GLY A 844 -0.31 2.34 9.38
C GLY A 844 -0.94 2.36 7.99
N LYS A 845 -2.24 2.69 7.85
CA LYS A 845 -2.91 2.83 6.54
C LYS A 845 -2.90 4.27 5.99
N LEU A 846 -2.51 5.26 6.80
CA LEU A 846 -2.43 6.66 6.37
C LEU A 846 -1.23 6.89 5.44
N LYS A 847 -1.38 7.79 4.46
CA LYS A 847 -0.27 8.24 3.60
C LYS A 847 0.86 8.85 4.46
N GLN A 848 2.12 8.66 4.06
CA GLN A 848 3.28 9.08 4.85
C GLN A 848 3.25 10.57 5.24
N GLN A 849 2.97 11.45 4.28
CA GLN A 849 2.85 12.89 4.52
C GLN A 849 1.78 13.22 5.57
N VAL A 850 0.63 12.56 5.53
CA VAL A 850 -0.43 12.72 6.54
C VAL A 850 0.04 12.22 7.91
N ARG A 851 0.72 11.06 7.98
CA ARG A 851 1.28 10.54 9.24
C ARG A 851 2.30 11.51 9.85
N THR A 852 3.20 12.05 9.04
CA THR A 852 4.23 13.01 9.45
C THR A 852 3.58 14.33 9.92
N ASN A 853 2.62 14.87 9.17
CA ASN A 853 1.93 16.12 9.54
C ASN A 853 1.13 15.95 10.83
N ARG A 854 0.30 14.91 10.97
CA ARG A 854 -0.49 14.64 12.20
C ARG A 854 0.40 14.37 13.42
N PHE A 855 1.58 13.80 13.21
CA PHE A 855 2.56 13.59 14.28
C PHE A 855 3.15 14.92 14.77
N PHE A 856 3.64 15.78 13.88
CA PHE A 856 4.19 17.09 14.28
C PHE A 856 3.12 18.04 14.82
N GLU A 857 1.91 18.03 14.26
CA GLU A 857 0.74 18.72 14.80
C GLU A 857 0.47 18.34 16.27
N PHE A 858 0.49 17.03 16.59
CA PHE A 858 0.32 16.58 17.98
C PHE A 858 1.53 16.89 18.87
N CYS A 859 2.76 16.82 18.36
CA CYS A 859 3.95 17.16 19.14
C CYS A 859 3.97 18.64 19.52
N ASN A 860 3.66 19.52 18.57
CA ASN A 860 3.61 20.97 18.75
C ASN A 860 2.39 21.45 19.56
N ALA A 861 1.32 20.63 19.65
CA ALA A 861 0.13 20.96 20.45
C ALA A 861 0.39 20.84 21.96
N THR A 862 -0.04 21.86 22.71
CA THR A 862 0.00 21.88 24.20
C THR A 862 -1.12 21.08 24.85
N SER A 863 -2.18 20.76 24.11
CA SER A 863 -3.28 19.88 24.53
C SER A 863 -3.98 19.29 23.31
N GLY A 864 -4.67 18.16 23.48
CA GLY A 864 -5.32 17.43 22.40
C GLY A 864 -5.29 15.92 22.62
N THR A 865 -5.99 15.17 21.76
CA THR A 865 -6.05 13.71 21.83
C THR A 865 -5.54 13.07 20.55
N LEU A 866 -4.54 12.19 20.67
CA LEU A 866 -4.06 11.33 19.60
C LEU A 866 -4.63 9.91 19.76
N ILE A 867 -5.24 9.39 18.71
CA ILE A 867 -5.76 8.02 18.62
C ILE A 867 -4.86 7.21 17.69
N CYS A 868 -4.30 6.12 18.18
CA CYS A 868 -3.24 5.41 17.47
C CYS A 868 -3.24 3.89 17.69
N THR A 869 -2.50 3.21 16.82
CA THR A 869 -2.05 1.81 17.03
C THR A 869 -0.60 1.82 17.52
N ASP A 870 -0.01 0.64 17.77
CA ASP A 870 1.39 0.49 18.20
C ASP A 870 2.46 1.05 17.24
N VAL A 871 2.05 1.52 16.06
CA VAL A 871 2.80 2.46 15.21
C VAL A 871 3.31 3.69 16.00
N ALA A 872 2.60 4.12 17.04
CA ALA A 872 2.99 5.22 17.91
C ALA A 872 3.65 4.80 19.25
N ALA A 873 3.75 3.50 19.54
CA ALA A 873 4.15 3.00 20.86
C ALA A 873 5.67 2.90 21.06
N ARG A 874 6.48 2.83 20.00
CA ARG A 874 7.95 2.63 20.05
C ARG A 874 8.69 3.75 19.30
N GLY A 875 9.93 4.03 19.71
CA GLY A 875 10.77 5.10 19.13
C GLY A 875 10.30 6.52 19.43
N LEU A 876 9.12 6.89 18.93
CA LEU A 876 8.62 8.26 18.84
C LEU A 876 8.68 9.06 20.15
N ASP A 877 9.33 10.21 20.09
CA ASP A 877 9.32 11.22 21.13
C ASP A 877 8.18 12.21 20.94
N ILE A 878 7.36 12.32 21.98
CA ILE A 878 6.19 13.18 22.03
C ILE A 878 6.32 13.94 23.35
N PRO A 879 6.62 15.25 23.33
CA PRO A 879 6.82 16.01 24.55
C PRO A 879 5.50 16.16 25.32
N GLU A 880 5.61 16.11 26.65
CA GLU A 880 4.59 16.53 27.62
C GLU A 880 3.21 15.83 27.51
N VAL A 881 3.19 14.51 27.25
CA VAL A 881 1.95 13.72 27.33
C VAL A 881 1.51 13.57 28.79
N ASP A 882 0.32 14.07 29.16
CA ASP A 882 -0.24 13.91 30.50
C ASP A 882 -0.75 12.48 30.78
N TRP A 883 -1.40 11.87 29.78
CA TRP A 883 -2.10 10.61 29.92
C TRP A 883 -1.87 9.66 28.74
N VAL A 884 -1.50 8.42 29.03
CA VAL A 884 -1.53 7.30 28.09
C VAL A 884 -2.66 6.34 28.44
N ILE A 885 -3.71 6.35 27.63
CA ILE A 885 -4.87 5.46 27.75
C ILE A 885 -4.66 4.24 26.87
N GLN A 886 -4.88 3.04 27.42
CA GLN A 886 -4.81 1.78 26.69
C GLN A 886 -6.24 1.23 26.62
N PHE A 887 -6.93 1.55 25.52
CA PHE A 887 -8.34 1.20 25.33
C PHE A 887 -8.51 -0.28 24.99
N ASP A 888 -7.60 -0.79 24.15
CA ASP A 888 -7.32 -2.22 24.01
C ASP A 888 -5.96 -2.50 24.68
N PRO A 889 -5.86 -3.47 25.61
CA PRO A 889 -4.57 -3.87 26.17
C PRO A 889 -3.64 -4.46 25.09
N PRO A 890 -2.30 -4.34 25.24
CA PRO A 890 -1.35 -5.00 24.36
C PRO A 890 -1.31 -6.50 24.62
N ASP A 891 -0.79 -7.29 23.67
CA ASP A 891 -0.64 -8.75 23.85
C ASP A 891 0.71 -9.16 24.48
N ASP A 892 1.61 -8.20 24.77
CA ASP A 892 2.90 -8.42 25.44
C ASP A 892 3.15 -7.37 26.54
N PRO A 893 3.64 -7.76 27.74
CA PRO A 893 4.10 -6.83 28.78
C PRO A 893 5.17 -5.81 28.33
N ARG A 894 5.98 -6.12 27.32
CA ARG A 894 6.98 -5.20 26.74
C ARG A 894 6.29 -4.10 25.94
N ASP A 895 5.24 -4.43 25.20
CA ASP A 895 4.43 -3.45 24.46
C ASP A 895 3.71 -2.49 25.42
N TYR A 896 3.26 -2.97 26.57
CA TYR A 896 2.79 -2.12 27.66
C TYR A 896 3.85 -1.09 28.09
N ILE A 897 5.07 -1.56 28.42
CA ILE A 897 6.18 -0.69 28.88
C ILE A 897 6.51 0.37 27.81
N HIS A 898 6.53 0.00 26.53
CA HIS A 898 6.76 0.94 25.42
C HIS A 898 5.66 1.99 25.26
N ARG A 899 4.37 1.57 25.34
CA ARG A 899 3.20 2.46 25.31
C ARG A 899 3.23 3.47 26.44
N VAL A 900 3.40 3.03 27.70
CA VAL A 900 3.41 3.96 28.85
C VAL A 900 4.65 4.86 28.85
N GLY A 901 5.76 4.40 28.28
CA GLY A 901 6.95 5.20 27.99
C GLY A 901 6.75 6.35 26.97
N ARG A 902 5.52 6.66 26.53
CA ARG A 902 5.20 7.94 25.85
C ARG A 902 4.93 9.10 26.83
N THR A 903 4.71 8.84 28.12
CA THR A 903 4.56 9.84 29.19
C THR A 903 5.68 9.70 30.24
N ALA A 904 5.74 10.59 31.24
CA ALA A 904 6.77 10.63 32.29
C ALA A 904 8.22 10.60 31.74
N ARG A 905 8.58 11.57 30.88
CA ARG A 905 9.88 11.68 30.21
C ARG A 905 10.77 12.77 30.81
N GLY A 906 12.08 12.55 30.80
CA GLY A 906 13.06 13.41 31.48
C GLY A 906 13.19 13.07 32.97
N SER A 907 14.00 13.85 33.69
CA SER A 907 14.22 13.71 35.15
C SER A 907 12.97 14.04 35.97
N ASP A 908 12.25 15.10 35.57
CA ASP A 908 11.16 15.71 36.33
C ASP A 908 9.77 15.42 35.73
N GLY A 909 9.72 14.62 34.65
CA GLY A 909 8.52 14.31 33.91
C GLY A 909 7.53 13.48 34.71
N LYS A 910 6.38 14.08 35.03
CA LYS A 910 5.24 13.39 35.65
C LYS A 910 4.27 12.90 34.59
N GLY A 911 3.73 11.71 34.79
CA GLY A 911 2.84 11.07 33.80
C GLY A 911 1.84 10.13 34.42
N ARG A 912 0.77 9.83 33.66
CA ARG A 912 -0.26 8.88 34.07
C ARG A 912 -0.57 7.87 32.96
N SER A 913 -0.77 6.60 33.31
CA SER A 913 -1.37 5.62 32.40
C SER A 913 -2.58 4.92 33.01
N LEU A 914 -3.59 4.72 32.16
CA LEU A 914 -4.84 4.05 32.48
C LEU A 914 -5.11 2.95 31.46
N MET A 915 -5.19 1.71 31.93
CA MET A 915 -5.56 0.55 31.13
C MET A 915 -7.04 0.21 31.33
N PHE A 916 -7.76 -0.08 30.25
CA PHE A 916 -9.07 -0.73 30.32
C PHE A 916 -8.89 -2.23 30.13
N LEU A 917 -9.53 -3.02 31.00
CA LEU A 917 -9.57 -4.48 30.93
C LEU A 917 -11.03 -4.96 30.96
N LEU A 918 -11.36 -5.93 30.13
CA LEU A 918 -12.57 -6.72 30.26
C LEU A 918 -12.43 -7.70 31.45
N PRO A 919 -13.52 -8.15 32.09
CA PRO A 919 -13.45 -9.15 33.17
C PRO A 919 -12.74 -10.46 32.80
N SER A 920 -12.71 -10.82 31.51
CA SER A 920 -11.94 -11.95 30.96
C SER A 920 -10.42 -11.72 30.92
N GLU A 921 -9.97 -10.47 30.82
CA GLU A 921 -8.58 -10.08 30.56
C GLU A 921 -7.74 -9.91 31.82
N ILE A 922 -8.34 -10.05 33.02
CA ILE A 922 -7.70 -9.92 34.34
C ILE A 922 -6.44 -10.78 34.48
N GLY A 923 -6.33 -11.88 33.71
CA GLY A 923 -5.10 -12.68 33.61
C GLY A 923 -3.86 -11.90 33.20
N PHE A 924 -3.99 -10.81 32.43
CA PHE A 924 -2.87 -9.96 31.99
C PHE A 924 -2.16 -9.27 33.15
N LEU A 925 -2.87 -8.93 34.24
CA LEU A 925 -2.30 -8.31 35.44
C LEU A 925 -1.24 -9.20 36.11
N LYS A 926 -1.34 -10.53 35.98
CA LYS A 926 -0.33 -11.46 36.50
C LYS A 926 0.98 -11.34 35.72
N LEU A 927 0.90 -11.27 34.40
CA LEU A 927 2.05 -11.14 33.50
C LEU A 927 2.73 -9.77 33.62
N LEU A 928 1.96 -8.70 33.84
CA LEU A 928 2.50 -7.37 34.16
C LEU A 928 3.21 -7.37 35.53
N LYS A 929 2.67 -8.09 36.53
CA LYS A 929 3.32 -8.26 37.85
C LYS A 929 4.60 -9.09 37.76
N GLU A 930 4.62 -10.16 36.96
CA GLU A 930 5.83 -10.94 36.66
C GLU A 930 6.89 -10.07 35.93
N ALA A 931 6.45 -9.20 35.02
CA ALA A 931 7.29 -8.19 34.36
C ALA A 931 7.66 -6.98 35.25
N ARG A 932 7.40 -7.03 36.57
CA ARG A 932 7.70 -5.98 37.56
C ARG A 932 7.11 -4.61 37.24
N VAL A 933 5.87 -4.59 36.76
CA VAL A 933 5.06 -3.37 36.57
C VAL A 933 4.14 -3.19 37.79
N PRO A 934 4.30 -2.16 38.63
CA PRO A 934 3.35 -1.82 39.68
C PRO A 934 2.08 -1.20 39.07
N LEU A 935 0.90 -1.63 39.54
CA LEU A 935 -0.40 -1.20 39.04
C LEU A 935 -1.37 -0.99 40.21
N VAL A 936 -2.18 0.07 40.13
CA VAL A 936 -3.26 0.38 41.08
C VAL A 936 -4.62 0.20 40.40
N GLU A 937 -5.63 -0.32 41.10
CA GLU A 937 -7.00 -0.34 40.58
C GLU A 937 -7.67 1.04 40.78
N PHE A 938 -8.24 1.60 39.72
CA PHE A 938 -8.97 2.87 39.79
C PHE A 938 -10.48 2.64 39.81
N GLU A 939 -11.10 2.78 40.99
CA GLU A 939 -12.56 2.79 41.09
C GLU A 939 -13.17 3.98 40.33
N LEU A 940 -14.12 3.69 39.44
CA LEU A 940 -14.85 4.69 38.67
C LEU A 940 -16.29 4.81 39.17
N PRO A 941 -16.70 5.96 39.73
CA PRO A 941 -18.09 6.18 40.11
C PRO A 941 -18.98 6.16 38.86
N ALA A 942 -19.87 5.16 38.74
CA ALA A 942 -20.78 5.01 37.61
C ALA A 942 -21.60 6.28 37.32
N ASN A 943 -21.92 7.05 38.36
CA ASN A 943 -22.60 8.36 38.31
C ASN A 943 -21.86 9.43 37.50
N LYS A 944 -20.61 9.19 37.07
CA LYS A 944 -19.80 10.10 36.23
C LYS A 944 -19.69 9.63 34.77
N ILE A 945 -20.28 8.49 34.40
CA ILE A 945 -20.24 7.95 33.04
C ILE A 945 -21.46 8.44 32.25
N LEU A 946 -21.24 9.23 31.21
CA LEU A 946 -22.32 9.79 30.39
C LEU A 946 -23.11 8.67 29.68
N ASN A 947 -24.44 8.82 29.62
CA ASN A 947 -25.31 7.88 28.92
C ASN A 947 -25.57 8.35 27.48
N ILE A 948 -24.60 8.09 26.60
CA ILE A 948 -24.67 8.44 25.17
C ILE A 948 -25.15 7.30 24.26
N GLN A 949 -25.45 6.11 24.82
CA GLN A 949 -25.62 4.88 24.03
C GLN A 949 -26.69 5.01 22.94
N SER A 950 -27.89 5.46 23.30
CA SER A 950 -29.00 5.62 22.35
C SER A 950 -28.77 6.73 21.31
N GLN A 951 -27.93 7.73 21.63
CA GLN A 951 -27.55 8.78 20.68
C GLN A 951 -26.54 8.24 19.66
N LEU A 952 -25.59 7.43 20.12
CA LEU A 952 -24.56 6.78 19.32
C LEU A 952 -25.15 5.70 18.39
N GLU A 953 -26.08 4.88 18.88
CA GLU A 953 -26.86 3.93 18.06
C GLU A 953 -27.74 4.66 17.02
N ALA A 954 -28.40 5.76 17.40
CA ALA A 954 -29.21 6.58 16.48
C ALA A 954 -28.36 7.33 15.43
N LEU A 955 -27.10 7.66 15.74
CA LEU A 955 -26.15 8.24 14.79
C LEU A 955 -25.63 7.19 13.81
N ILE A 956 -25.15 6.06 14.30
CA ILE A 956 -24.51 5.00 13.51
C ILE A 956 -25.53 4.24 12.66
N SER A 957 -26.82 4.21 13.04
CA SER A 957 -27.90 3.71 12.17
C SER A 957 -28.31 4.68 11.05
N LYS A 958 -28.22 6.00 11.25
CA LYS A 958 -28.60 7.02 10.25
C LYS A 958 -27.47 7.35 9.27
N ASN A 959 -26.23 7.41 9.73
CA ASN A 959 -25.08 7.79 8.89
C ASN A 959 -24.45 6.55 8.25
N TYR A 960 -24.70 6.34 6.95
CA TYR A 960 -24.18 5.20 6.18
C TYR A 960 -22.65 5.06 6.25
N TYR A 961 -21.90 6.16 6.20
CA TYR A 961 -20.43 6.13 6.23
C TYR A 961 -19.91 5.69 7.60
N LEU A 962 -20.47 6.23 8.69
CA LEU A 962 -20.17 5.75 10.05
C LEU A 962 -20.64 4.31 10.26
N ASN A 963 -21.76 3.89 9.69
CA ASN A 963 -22.23 2.50 9.76
C ASN A 963 -21.25 1.51 9.11
N LYS A 964 -20.71 1.87 7.94
CA LYS A 964 -19.70 1.08 7.23
C LYS A 964 -18.38 1.06 8.00
N SER A 965 -17.91 2.22 8.47
CA SER A 965 -16.71 2.33 9.29
C SER A 965 -16.81 1.54 10.60
N ALA A 966 -17.96 1.58 11.27
CA ALA A 966 -18.24 0.78 12.47
C ALA A 966 -18.19 -0.74 12.19
N LYS A 967 -18.70 -1.20 11.04
CA LYS A 967 -18.64 -2.63 10.64
C LYS A 967 -17.19 -3.06 10.36
N ASP A 968 -16.44 -2.26 9.62
CA ASP A 968 -15.03 -2.50 9.32
C ASP A 968 -14.14 -2.41 10.57
N GLY A 969 -14.51 -1.54 11.53
CA GLY A 969 -13.92 -1.43 12.86
C GLY A 969 -14.17 -2.69 13.69
N TYR A 970 -15.44 -3.02 13.95
CA TYR A 970 -15.88 -4.20 14.71
C TYR A 970 -15.27 -5.51 14.19
N ARG A 971 -15.29 -5.73 12.85
CA ARG A 971 -14.64 -6.89 12.23
C ARG A 971 -13.14 -6.93 12.49
N SER A 972 -12.47 -5.80 12.36
CA SER A 972 -11.02 -5.72 12.58
C SER A 972 -10.62 -5.89 14.05
N TYR A 973 -11.46 -5.48 15.00
CA TYR A 973 -11.23 -5.67 16.43
C TYR A 973 -11.28 -7.16 16.78
N LEU A 974 -12.31 -7.88 16.32
CA LEU A 974 -12.41 -9.33 16.54
C LEU A 974 -11.27 -10.09 15.83
N GLN A 975 -10.84 -9.65 14.65
CA GLN A 975 -9.67 -10.23 13.95
C GLN A 975 -8.35 -9.94 14.68
N ALA A 976 -8.17 -8.74 15.23
CA ALA A 976 -7.01 -8.38 16.04
C ALA A 976 -6.98 -9.26 17.30
N TYR A 977 -8.07 -9.30 18.07
CA TYR A 977 -8.20 -10.12 19.28
C TYR A 977 -7.94 -11.61 19.02
N ALA A 978 -8.43 -12.16 17.90
CA ALA A 978 -8.16 -13.53 17.46
C ALA A 978 -6.70 -13.81 17.09
N SER A 979 -5.90 -12.78 16.87
CA SER A 979 -4.47 -12.87 16.53
C SER A 979 -3.53 -12.68 17.73
N HIS A 980 -4.03 -12.35 18.93
CA HIS A 980 -3.20 -12.22 20.14
C HIS A 980 -2.42 -13.51 20.43
N SER A 981 -1.15 -13.36 20.82
CA SER A 981 -0.29 -14.47 21.20
C SER A 981 -0.77 -15.17 22.50
N LEU A 982 -1.16 -14.38 23.50
CA LEU A 982 -1.63 -14.83 24.82
C LEU A 982 -3.10 -15.30 24.82
N ARG A 983 -3.43 -16.34 24.04
CA ARG A 983 -4.78 -16.93 23.93
C ARG A 983 -5.39 -17.43 25.24
N SER A 984 -4.57 -17.66 26.27
CA SER A 984 -5.03 -18.01 27.63
C SER A 984 -5.73 -16.85 28.35
N VAL A 985 -5.45 -15.62 27.94
CA VAL A 985 -6.02 -14.37 28.47
C VAL A 985 -6.99 -13.77 27.44
N PHE A 986 -6.52 -13.58 26.21
CA PHE A 986 -7.27 -12.97 25.11
C PHE A 986 -8.00 -14.04 24.28
N ASP A 987 -9.03 -14.65 24.89
CA ASP A 987 -9.83 -15.70 24.26
C ASP A 987 -11.10 -15.13 23.59
N VAL A 988 -11.16 -15.18 22.26
CA VAL A 988 -12.29 -14.72 21.44
C VAL A 988 -13.60 -15.38 21.86
N HIS A 989 -13.56 -16.66 22.24
CA HIS A 989 -14.75 -17.43 22.60
C HIS A 989 -15.34 -17.05 23.96
N LYS A 990 -14.62 -16.24 24.75
CA LYS A 990 -15.10 -15.65 26.01
C LYS A 990 -15.64 -14.23 25.84
N LEU A 991 -15.57 -13.64 24.64
CA LEU A 991 -16.12 -12.30 24.39
C LEU A 991 -17.65 -12.34 24.23
N ASP A 992 -18.34 -11.48 24.98
CA ASP A 992 -19.75 -11.17 24.74
C ASP A 992 -19.87 -10.32 23.46
N LEU A 993 -20.09 -10.99 22.32
CA LEU A 993 -20.23 -10.34 21.02
C LEU A 993 -21.39 -9.33 20.97
N VAL A 994 -22.41 -9.45 21.84
CA VAL A 994 -23.52 -8.49 21.91
C VAL A 994 -23.07 -7.21 22.61
N LYS A 995 -22.33 -7.29 23.73
CA LYS A 995 -21.71 -6.12 24.37
C LYS A 995 -20.64 -5.48 23.50
N VAL A 996 -19.82 -6.26 22.81
CA VAL A 996 -18.82 -5.73 21.85
C VAL A 996 -19.53 -5.01 20.70
N ALA A 997 -20.58 -5.57 20.10
CA ALA A 997 -21.36 -4.92 19.05
C ALA A 997 -21.98 -3.58 19.51
N LYS A 998 -22.51 -3.52 20.74
CA LYS A 998 -22.99 -2.27 21.36
C LYS A 998 -21.89 -1.22 21.53
N SER A 999 -20.65 -1.61 21.79
CA SER A 999 -19.50 -0.68 21.89
C SER A 999 -19.11 -0.03 20.56
N PHE A 1000 -19.50 -0.65 19.43
CA PHE A 1000 -19.43 -0.10 18.07
C PHE A 1000 -20.77 0.51 17.60
N GLY A 1001 -21.77 0.61 18.49
CA GLY A 1001 -23.06 1.26 18.21
C GLY A 1001 -24.08 0.44 17.44
N PHE A 1002 -23.96 -0.88 17.44
CA PHE A 1002 -24.98 -1.77 16.88
C PHE A 1002 -25.92 -2.31 17.98
N SER A 1003 -27.23 -2.18 17.74
CA SER A 1003 -28.26 -2.79 18.60
C SER A 1003 -28.32 -4.32 18.47
N THR A 1004 -27.90 -4.87 17.33
CA THR A 1004 -27.74 -6.30 17.07
C THR A 1004 -26.36 -6.58 16.46
N PRO A 1005 -25.68 -7.69 16.82
CA PRO A 1005 -24.34 -7.98 16.32
C PRO A 1005 -24.34 -8.22 14.79
N PRO A 1006 -23.52 -7.50 14.01
CA PRO A 1006 -23.32 -7.81 12.59
C PRO A 1006 -22.82 -9.25 12.41
N ARG A 1007 -23.36 -9.97 11.42
CA ARG A 1007 -22.83 -11.29 11.01
C ARG A 1007 -21.39 -11.13 10.51
N ILE A 1008 -20.48 -11.94 11.06
CA ILE A 1008 -19.08 -11.99 10.66
C ILE A 1008 -18.62 -13.45 10.68
N ASP A 1009 -18.19 -13.95 9.53
CA ASP A 1009 -17.52 -15.24 9.42
C ASP A 1009 -16.07 -15.11 9.91
N ILE A 1010 -15.83 -15.53 11.14
CA ILE A 1010 -14.50 -15.58 11.76
C ILE A 1010 -13.88 -16.94 11.45
N SER A 1011 -13.01 -17.00 10.44
CA SER A 1011 -12.35 -18.22 9.97
C SER A 1011 -11.21 -18.71 10.89
N LEU A 1012 -11.56 -19.09 12.12
CA LEU A 1012 -10.67 -19.57 13.19
C LEU A 1012 -9.90 -20.88 12.90
N GLY A 1013 -10.01 -21.46 11.69
CA GLY A 1013 -9.42 -22.76 11.34
C GLY A 1013 -7.90 -22.77 11.09
N ALA A 1014 -7.28 -21.65 10.70
CA ALA A 1014 -5.88 -21.64 10.24
C ALA A 1014 -4.82 -21.75 11.37
N SER A 1015 -5.24 -21.71 12.64
CA SER A 1015 -4.35 -21.54 13.80
C SER A 1015 -4.32 -22.72 14.79
N LEU A 1016 -5.04 -23.79 14.52
CA LEU A 1016 -5.19 -24.97 15.40
C LEU A 1016 -4.28 -26.15 15.04
N SER A 1017 -3.43 -26.00 14.01
CA SER A 1017 -2.61 -27.09 13.45
C SER A 1017 -1.13 -27.06 13.86
N ARG A 1018 -0.68 -26.07 14.64
CA ARG A 1018 0.74 -25.93 15.05
C ARG A 1018 1.09 -26.51 16.42
N ASP A 1019 0.12 -26.75 17.31
CA ASP A 1019 0.37 -27.34 18.63
C ASP A 1019 0.45 -28.88 18.60
N LYS A 1020 1.45 -29.40 17.88
CA LYS A 1020 2.02 -30.72 18.18
C LYS A 1020 3.23 -30.53 19.08
N LYS A 1021 3.27 -31.25 20.20
CA LYS A 1021 4.37 -31.23 21.17
C LYS A 1021 5.73 -31.45 20.45
N PRO A 1022 6.78 -30.68 20.80
CA PRO A 1022 8.11 -30.93 20.26
C PRO A 1022 8.69 -32.22 20.87
N GLU A 1023 8.61 -33.33 20.13
CA GLU A 1023 9.43 -34.50 20.44
C GLU A 1023 10.92 -34.12 20.33
N GLY A 1024 11.71 -34.55 21.31
CA GLY A 1024 13.08 -34.09 21.48
C GLY A 1024 13.96 -34.39 20.26
N ARG A 1025 14.61 -33.36 19.70
CA ARG A 1025 15.64 -33.52 18.66
C ARG A 1025 16.75 -34.45 19.17
N ARG A 1026 16.85 -35.64 18.58
CA ARG A 1026 18.03 -36.51 18.77
C ARG A 1026 19.28 -35.80 18.24
N ALA A 1027 20.39 -35.92 18.96
CA ALA A 1027 21.68 -35.39 18.53
C ALA A 1027 22.16 -36.09 17.25
N TYR A 1028 22.79 -35.33 16.36
CA TYR A 1028 23.32 -35.83 15.09
C TYR A 1028 24.76 -36.32 15.30
N GLY A 1029 24.96 -37.63 15.49
CA GLY A 1029 26.31 -38.20 15.66
C GLY A 1029 26.42 -39.51 16.44
N SER A 1030 25.86 -40.61 15.91
CA SER A 1030 26.29 -41.98 16.27
C SER A 1030 25.86 -42.98 15.20
N GLN A 1031 26.75 -43.91 14.84
CA GLN A 1031 26.45 -44.96 13.85
C GLN A 1031 25.59 -46.08 14.48
N PRO A 1032 24.71 -46.74 13.69
CA PRO A 1032 23.86 -47.81 14.20
C PRO A 1032 24.66 -49.11 14.43
N GLN A 1033 24.74 -49.59 15.68
CA GLN A 1033 25.19 -50.95 15.96
C GLN A 1033 24.15 -51.98 15.49
N GLN A 1034 24.63 -53.08 14.88
CA GLN A 1034 23.77 -54.17 14.42
C GLN A 1034 23.29 -55.05 15.60
N GLY A 1035 22.00 -54.98 15.92
CA GLY A 1035 21.36 -55.87 16.89
C GLY A 1035 21.18 -57.28 16.34
N ARG A 1036 21.79 -58.29 16.99
CA ARG A 1036 21.65 -59.71 16.64
C ARG A 1036 20.20 -60.20 16.82
N ARG A 1037 19.66 -60.92 15.83
CA ARG A 1037 18.48 -61.78 16.02
C ARG A 1037 18.86 -63.03 16.82
N PRO A 1038 18.03 -63.51 17.77
CA PRO A 1038 18.21 -64.83 18.36
C PRO A 1038 17.75 -65.93 17.40
N MET A 1039 18.54 -67.00 17.25
CA MET A 1039 18.09 -68.23 16.61
C MET A 1039 17.28 -69.09 17.59
N LYS A 1040 16.20 -69.71 17.10
CA LYS A 1040 15.79 -71.05 17.56
C LYS A 1040 16.17 -72.07 16.47
N PRO A 1041 16.60 -73.30 16.83
CA PRO A 1041 17.27 -74.19 15.90
C PRO A 1041 16.35 -75.22 15.24
N THR A 1042 16.90 -75.95 14.26
CA THR A 1042 16.47 -77.26 13.70
C THR A 1042 15.20 -77.30 12.84
N LYS A 1043 15.09 -78.16 11.81
CA LYS A 1043 16.11 -78.84 10.95
C LYS A 1043 15.36 -79.49 9.77
N ARG A 1044 15.85 -79.31 8.53
CA ARG A 1044 15.50 -80.10 7.32
C ARG A 1044 14.02 -80.01 6.87
N PHE A 1045 13.68 -80.34 5.62
CA PHE A 1045 14.53 -80.68 4.48
C PHE A 1045 14.74 -79.47 3.56
#